data_AF-A0A1C6AI22-F1
#
_entry.id   AF-A0A1C6AI22-F1
#
_cell.length_a   1.000
_cell.length_b   1.000
_cell.length_c   1.000
_cell.angle_alpha   90.00
_cell.angle_beta   90.00
_cell.angle_gamma   90.00
#
_symmetry.space_group_name_H-M   'P 1'
#
loop_
_entity.id
_entity.type
_entity.pdbx_description
1 polymer ?
#
loop_
_entity_poly.entity_id
_entity_poly.type
_entity_poly.pdbx_seq_one_letter_code
_entity_poly.pdbx_strand_id
1 'polypeptide(L)'
;MIDIKEKYMCDGCHACYSVCPKNAINMEIDDEGFWYPKVDNTKCVDCNKCEKVCPILNKKEVKSLKKAYACYNLDEDIRLKSSSGGTFTILASEIIKDDGVVFGAKFNEDFNVVHDYVEDIDGLSKFRGSKYVQSNIGDSFRQAKKFLDDGRKVLFSGTPCQIGGLKSYLNKDYDNLVTVDLICHGVPSPMIWKRYINELGNGRKLSAMTFRDKSKGWNSGVLKYRFEDGSEITEEYGESLYIKGFIQNCFLRPSCYKCNFKTLNRISDFTLGDFWGVEELIPEIDKKSGVSLIMIHTKKAQDLFNGLNKNMYYEEVDINKSIVFNTCAIESVKNEKREEFFRILKENTLEESIDKTIVEEVQKVSLVSRVKGKIKQPLLHCYNNLYDLYIELSYRKYELTNILVKKINIMTIDESIEYLIKNKCSLSRFGDGEMKLILGNRIAFQKYDSKLSKRLKEVLQSNEENHRVGLPDVFKSLRKYDEKAARYWKRHIWKYGHLWFELTDKNKRYINSFISRCYMIFIKKDKCEKQFKNIKQLWNNKDLVIIEGEQSRLGIGNDLFENTKSISRILGPKRNAFDVYDKLLYYVKKNISKDKLILLALGPTATVLAYDLYKLGFHAVDIGHIDIEYEWFLANAKDKIAIKNKYVGEAKGGMDVEDLDLEYYKKQIIAKIID
;
A
#
# COMPACT_ATOMS: atom_id res chain seq x y z
N MET A 1 41.40 16.02 12.42
CA MET A 1 40.33 16.36 13.39
C MET A 1 39.20 17.06 12.64
N ILE A 2 37.93 16.74 12.93
CA ILE A 2 36.81 17.30 12.15
C ILE A 2 36.75 18.82 12.31
N ASP A 3 36.75 19.52 11.18
CA ASP A 3 36.67 20.97 11.11
C ASP A 3 35.74 21.37 9.96
N ILE A 4 34.74 22.18 10.26
CA ILE A 4 33.69 22.56 9.30
C ILE A 4 34.02 23.92 8.71
N LYS A 5 34.73 23.92 7.58
CA LYS A 5 35.07 25.14 6.84
C LYS A 5 33.86 25.77 6.15
N GLU A 6 33.01 24.95 5.56
CA GLU A 6 31.82 25.37 4.83
C GLU A 6 30.58 24.71 5.42
N LYS A 7 29.59 25.52 5.82
CA LYS A 7 28.41 25.06 6.59
C LYS A 7 27.60 23.98 5.87
N TYR A 8 27.53 24.01 4.54
CA TYR A 8 26.82 22.99 3.76
C TYR A 8 27.52 21.61 3.74
N MET A 9 28.78 21.51 4.16
CA MET A 9 29.56 20.26 4.20
C MET A 9 29.34 19.44 5.49
N CYS A 10 28.65 20.00 6.47
CA CYS A 10 28.12 19.23 7.61
C CYS A 10 26.64 19.02 7.36
N ASP A 11 26.05 17.90 7.79
CA ASP A 11 24.59 17.66 7.74
C ASP A 11 23.96 17.62 9.13
N GLY A 12 24.76 17.76 10.19
CA GLY A 12 24.30 17.69 11.57
C GLY A 12 23.83 16.30 11.97
N CYS A 13 24.43 15.22 11.45
CA CYS A 13 24.03 13.84 11.76
C CYS A 13 24.54 13.31 13.12
N HIS A 14 25.42 14.01 13.84
CA HIS A 14 26.01 13.60 15.14
C HIS A 14 26.93 12.36 15.11
N ALA A 15 27.32 11.84 13.94
CA ALA A 15 28.22 10.68 13.87
C ALA A 15 29.60 10.97 14.51
N CYS A 16 30.18 12.16 14.25
CA CYS A 16 31.45 12.59 14.81
C CYS A 16 31.40 12.76 16.34
N TYR A 17 30.32 13.35 16.85
CA TYR A 17 30.03 13.44 18.29
C TYR A 17 29.97 12.04 18.91
N SER A 18 29.18 11.14 18.31
CA SER A 18 28.92 9.81 18.84
C SER A 18 30.17 8.93 18.91
N VAL A 19 31.05 9.01 17.91
CA VAL A 19 32.27 8.18 17.81
C VAL A 19 33.42 8.64 18.72
N CYS A 20 33.36 9.88 19.24
CA CYS A 20 34.48 10.47 19.96
C CYS A 20 34.72 9.74 21.31
N PRO A 21 35.87 9.07 21.50
CA PRO A 21 36.12 8.28 22.71
C PRO A 21 36.45 9.12 23.95
N LYS A 22 36.76 10.42 23.76
CA LYS A 22 37.13 11.35 24.83
C LYS A 22 36.07 12.40 25.11
N ASN A 23 34.89 12.30 24.48
CA ASN A 23 33.85 13.33 24.53
C ASN A 23 34.42 14.75 24.27
N ALA A 24 35.35 14.83 23.32
CA ALA A 24 36.03 16.07 22.94
C ALA A 24 35.24 16.88 21.90
N ILE A 25 34.04 16.44 21.51
CA ILE A 25 33.22 17.11 20.50
C ILE A 25 31.90 17.47 21.16
N ASN A 26 31.53 18.74 21.10
CA ASN A 26 30.21 19.24 21.47
C ASN A 26 29.44 19.62 20.20
N MET A 27 28.11 19.50 20.23
CA MET A 27 27.25 19.97 19.15
C MET A 27 26.71 21.36 19.53
N GLU A 28 27.31 22.41 18.98
CA GLU A 28 26.97 23.80 19.29
C GLU A 28 26.02 24.37 18.24
N ILE A 29 25.09 25.21 18.68
CA ILE A 29 24.13 25.90 17.82
C ILE A 29 24.82 27.15 17.25
N ASP A 30 24.70 27.36 15.93
CA ASP A 30 25.15 28.59 15.29
C ASP A 30 24.09 29.69 15.28
N ASP A 31 24.43 30.84 14.69
CA ASP A 31 23.57 32.02 14.62
C ASP A 31 22.30 31.82 13.78
N GLU A 32 22.24 30.77 12.97
CA GLU A 32 21.06 30.37 12.21
C GLU A 32 20.23 29.30 12.91
N GLY A 33 20.67 28.81 14.07
CA GLY A 33 19.94 27.84 14.88
C GLY A 33 20.27 26.37 14.61
N PHE A 34 21.32 26.05 13.84
CA PHE A 34 21.68 24.68 13.46
C PHE A 34 22.87 24.16 14.28
N TRP A 35 22.86 22.85 14.59
CA TRP A 35 23.97 22.21 15.30
C TRP A 35 25.17 21.88 14.39
N TYR A 36 26.37 22.24 14.87
CA TYR A 36 27.66 21.89 14.28
C TYR A 36 28.64 21.33 15.33
N PRO A 37 29.53 20.41 14.93
CA PRO A 37 30.53 19.90 15.85
C PRO A 37 31.59 20.96 16.15
N LYS A 38 31.83 21.23 17.43
CA LYS A 38 32.95 22.01 17.95
C LYS A 38 33.88 21.09 18.72
N VAL A 39 35.16 21.07 18.36
CA VAL A 39 36.16 20.23 19.03
C VAL A 39 36.86 20.99 20.15
N ASP A 40 36.91 20.38 21.32
CA ASP A 40 37.70 20.79 22.48
C ASP A 40 39.12 20.21 22.34
N ASN A 41 40.06 21.07 21.94
CA ASN A 41 41.46 20.69 21.72
C ASN A 41 42.16 20.21 23.00
N THR A 42 41.64 20.51 24.19
CA THR A 42 42.22 20.05 25.46
C THR A 42 41.88 18.58 25.75
N LYS A 43 40.78 18.07 25.17
CA LYS A 43 40.32 16.68 25.31
C LYS A 43 40.63 15.83 24.08
N CYS A 44 40.83 16.46 22.92
CA CYS A 44 41.13 15.75 21.68
C CYS A 44 42.48 15.03 21.80
N VAL A 45 42.51 13.80 21.28
CA VAL A 45 43.72 12.95 21.23
C VAL A 45 44.14 12.64 19.79
N ASP A 46 43.68 13.46 18.84
CA ASP A 46 44.01 13.39 17.40
C ASP A 46 43.87 12.00 16.75
N CYS A 47 42.93 11.19 17.24
CA CYS A 47 42.68 9.84 16.73
C CYS A 47 42.03 9.80 15.33
N ASN A 48 41.59 10.96 14.81
CA ASN A 48 40.92 11.15 13.51
C ASN A 48 39.65 10.31 13.26
N LYS A 49 39.07 9.71 14.31
CA LYS A 49 37.82 8.92 14.21
C LYS A 49 36.64 9.77 13.71
N CYS A 50 36.56 11.03 14.13
CA CYS A 50 35.50 11.95 13.75
C CYS A 50 35.46 12.26 12.24
N GLU A 51 36.61 12.29 11.58
CA GLU A 51 36.68 12.48 10.12
C GLU A 51 36.34 11.18 9.41
N LYS A 52 36.91 10.06 9.84
CA LYS A 52 36.67 8.72 9.25
C LYS A 52 35.20 8.30 9.29
N VAL A 53 34.46 8.74 10.32
CA VAL A 53 33.04 8.44 10.48
C VAL A 53 32.13 9.40 9.71
N CYS A 54 32.65 10.53 9.21
CA CYS A 54 31.80 11.53 8.55
C CYS A 54 31.28 10.97 7.22
N PRO A 55 29.95 10.85 7.02
CA PRO A 55 29.40 10.29 5.79
C PRO A 55 29.56 11.23 4.59
N ILE A 56 29.79 12.53 4.82
CA ILE A 56 30.07 13.51 3.76
C ILE A 56 31.51 13.37 3.26
N LEU A 57 32.47 13.24 4.17
CA LEU A 57 33.89 13.09 3.81
C LEU A 57 34.20 11.70 3.23
N ASN A 58 33.48 10.66 3.67
CA ASN A 58 33.72 9.27 3.29
C ASN A 58 32.52 8.69 2.55
N LYS A 59 32.10 9.38 1.49
CA LYS A 59 30.94 8.97 0.68
C LYS A 59 31.14 7.57 0.13
N LYS A 60 30.22 6.66 0.44
CA LYS A 60 30.20 5.30 -0.11
C LYS A 60 29.23 5.20 -1.27
N GLU A 61 29.61 4.48 -2.33
CA GLU A 61 28.66 4.07 -3.36
C GLU A 61 27.72 3.00 -2.81
N VAL A 62 26.43 3.12 -3.14
CA VAL A 62 25.39 2.20 -2.65
C VAL A 62 24.62 1.64 -3.84
N LYS A 63 24.44 0.31 -3.85
CA LYS A 63 23.50 -0.37 -4.74
C LYS A 63 22.21 -0.64 -3.99
N SER A 64 21.07 -0.45 -4.66
CA SER A 64 19.73 -0.50 -4.07
C SER A 64 18.80 -1.32 -4.97
N LEU A 65 17.88 -2.08 -4.38
CA LEU A 65 16.86 -2.85 -5.11
C LEU A 65 15.87 -1.96 -5.88
N LYS A 66 15.68 -0.70 -5.45
CA LYS A 66 14.79 0.31 -6.07
C LYS A 66 13.36 -0.18 -6.32
N LYS A 67 12.83 -1.01 -5.43
CA LYS A 67 11.41 -1.42 -5.49
C LYS A 67 10.55 -0.38 -4.80
N ALA A 68 9.33 -0.18 -5.30
CA ALA A 68 8.41 0.80 -4.77
C ALA A 68 6.99 0.24 -4.66
N TYR A 69 6.27 0.67 -3.62
CA TYR A 69 4.90 0.24 -3.33
C TYR A 69 4.04 1.42 -2.90
N ALA A 70 2.82 1.48 -3.42
CA ALA A 70 1.73 2.27 -2.84
C ALA A 70 1.20 1.52 -1.63
N CYS A 71 1.17 2.14 -0.46
CA CYS A 71 0.79 1.46 0.79
C CYS A 71 -0.08 2.33 1.70
N TYR A 72 -1.04 1.71 2.39
CA TYR A 72 -1.69 2.33 3.55
C TYR A 72 -2.08 1.29 4.60
N ASN A 73 -2.15 1.73 5.85
CA ASN A 73 -2.57 0.96 7.00
C ASN A 73 -4.07 0.69 6.93
N LEU A 74 -4.45 -0.56 7.18
CA LEU A 74 -5.86 -0.97 7.22
C LEU A 74 -6.57 -0.53 8.50
N ASP A 75 -5.81 -0.18 9.55
CA ASP A 75 -6.32 0.54 10.70
C ASP A 75 -6.48 2.03 10.35
N GLU A 76 -7.75 2.44 10.19
CA GLU A 76 -8.11 3.78 9.76
C GLU A 76 -7.79 4.84 10.82
N ASP A 77 -7.79 4.52 12.12
CA ASP A 77 -7.42 5.46 13.18
C ASP A 77 -5.91 5.76 13.13
N ILE A 78 -5.08 4.71 13.00
CA ILE A 78 -3.64 4.88 12.81
C ILE A 78 -3.37 5.65 11.52
N ARG A 79 -4.08 5.30 10.44
CA ARG A 79 -3.97 6.00 9.17
C ARG A 79 -4.29 7.48 9.36
N LEU A 80 -5.44 7.83 9.93
CA LEU A 80 -5.87 9.22 10.17
C LEU A 80 -4.92 10.02 11.07
N LYS A 81 -4.35 9.41 12.11
CA LYS A 81 -3.38 10.05 13.01
C LYS A 81 -1.95 10.14 12.43
N SER A 82 -1.72 9.61 11.24
CA SER A 82 -0.43 9.67 10.54
C SER A 82 -0.42 10.74 9.45
N SER A 83 0.74 11.25 9.05
CA SER A 83 0.83 12.25 7.96
C SER A 83 0.31 11.74 6.62
N SER A 84 0.42 10.43 6.39
CA SER A 84 0.20 9.75 5.12
C SER A 84 -0.58 8.45 5.35
N GLY A 85 -0.27 7.38 4.62
CA GLY A 85 -0.85 6.05 4.78
C GLY A 85 -0.52 5.30 6.07
N GLY A 86 0.18 5.86 7.06
CA GLY A 86 0.39 5.21 8.37
C GLY A 86 1.32 3.98 8.37
N THR A 87 2.23 3.91 7.40
CA THR A 87 3.12 2.76 7.15
C THR A 87 4.29 2.64 8.12
N PHE A 88 4.79 3.76 8.66
CA PHE A 88 5.81 3.74 9.73
C PHE A 88 5.36 2.89 10.92
N THR A 89 4.12 3.09 11.38
CA THR A 89 3.57 2.35 12.52
C THR A 89 3.53 0.85 12.24
N ILE A 90 3.22 0.42 11.02
CA ILE A 90 3.21 -0.99 10.65
C ILE A 90 4.60 -1.61 10.80
N LEU A 91 5.63 -0.93 10.25
CA LEU A 91 7.03 -1.38 10.36
C LEU A 91 7.49 -1.41 11.82
N ALA A 92 7.20 -0.35 12.57
CA ALA A 92 7.64 -0.20 13.95
C ALA A 92 6.97 -1.20 14.89
N SER A 93 5.66 -1.43 14.74
CA SER A 93 4.93 -2.42 15.54
C SER A 93 5.48 -3.83 15.36
N GLU A 94 5.97 -4.19 14.18
CA GLU A 94 6.56 -5.51 13.96
C GLU A 94 7.87 -5.69 14.74
N ILE A 95 8.66 -4.62 14.88
CA ILE A 95 9.90 -4.66 15.67
C ILE A 95 9.60 -4.73 17.17
N ILE A 96 8.60 -4.00 17.66
CA ILE A 96 8.19 -4.06 19.08
C ILE A 96 7.65 -5.44 19.46
N LYS A 97 6.90 -6.12 18.59
CA LYS A 97 6.38 -7.48 18.87
C LYS A 97 7.49 -8.51 19.11
N ASP A 98 8.65 -8.27 18.53
CA ASP A 98 9.85 -9.11 18.68
C ASP A 98 10.76 -8.62 19.81
N ASP A 99 10.19 -7.96 20.84
CA ASP A 99 10.90 -7.36 21.97
C ASP A 99 12.00 -6.36 21.55
N GLY A 100 11.80 -5.73 20.40
CA GLY A 100 12.71 -4.76 19.81
C GLY A 100 12.50 -3.34 20.30
N VAL A 101 13.39 -2.45 19.84
CA VAL A 101 13.42 -1.04 20.21
C VAL A 101 13.25 -0.17 18.96
N VAL A 102 12.40 0.84 19.02
CA VAL A 102 12.15 1.75 17.89
C VAL A 102 12.64 3.14 18.24
N PHE A 103 13.54 3.68 17.42
CA PHE A 103 14.00 5.07 17.49
C PHE A 103 13.28 5.94 16.46
N GLY A 104 12.89 7.15 16.87
CA GLY A 104 12.25 8.13 16.00
C GLY A 104 12.24 9.55 16.60
N ALA A 105 11.69 10.48 15.82
CA ALA A 105 11.63 11.90 16.20
C ALA A 105 10.34 12.23 16.96
N LYS A 106 10.48 12.83 18.15
CA LYS A 106 9.38 13.35 18.97
C LYS A 106 9.60 14.82 19.33
N PHE A 107 8.55 15.49 19.79
CA PHE A 107 8.70 16.74 20.52
C PHE A 107 9.09 16.45 21.98
N ASN A 108 9.99 17.26 22.54
CA ASN A 108 10.21 17.33 23.99
C ASN A 108 9.22 18.32 24.64
N GLU A 109 9.36 18.55 25.94
CA GLU A 109 8.48 19.45 26.73
C GLU A 109 8.49 20.90 26.22
N ASP A 110 9.58 21.33 25.60
CA ASP A 110 9.74 22.67 25.00
C ASP A 110 9.38 22.72 23.51
N PHE A 111 8.78 21.65 22.97
CA PHE A 111 8.49 21.50 21.54
C PHE A 111 9.71 21.59 20.62
N ASN A 112 10.91 21.30 21.14
CA ASN A 112 12.06 20.99 20.32
C ASN A 112 11.93 19.57 19.77
N VAL A 113 12.39 19.34 18.55
CA VAL A 113 12.40 17.98 17.99
C VAL A 113 13.67 17.26 18.41
N VAL A 114 13.50 16.11 19.05
CA VAL A 114 14.59 15.25 19.53
C VAL A 114 14.38 13.82 19.03
N HIS A 115 15.46 13.08 18.82
CA HIS A 115 15.38 11.64 18.65
C HIS A 115 15.37 10.95 20.01
N ASP A 116 14.54 9.93 20.12
CA ASP A 116 14.40 9.10 21.30
C ASP A 116 13.97 7.69 20.87
N TYR A 117 13.78 6.77 21.82
CA TYR A 117 13.29 5.43 21.58
C TYR A 117 12.06 5.06 22.41
N VAL A 118 11.37 4.01 21.97
CA VAL A 118 10.28 3.34 22.70
C VAL A 118 10.43 1.82 22.56
N GLU A 119 9.82 1.11 23.50
CA GLU A 119 9.88 -0.36 23.61
C GLU A 119 8.47 -0.99 23.62
N ASP A 120 7.44 -0.16 23.48
CA ASP A 120 6.04 -0.56 23.52
C ASP A 120 5.23 0.10 22.38
N ILE A 121 4.08 -0.49 22.06
CA ILE A 121 3.24 -0.06 20.94
C ILE A 121 2.61 1.32 21.18
N ASP A 122 2.24 1.64 22.42
CA ASP A 122 1.59 2.91 22.76
C ASP A 122 2.55 4.09 22.57
N GLY A 123 3.82 3.88 22.91
CA GLY A 123 4.94 4.79 22.72
C GLY A 123 5.15 5.21 21.25
N LEU A 124 4.80 4.36 20.28
CA LEU A 124 4.98 4.66 18.84
C LEU A 124 4.23 5.92 18.40
N SER A 125 3.13 6.26 19.08
CA SER A 125 2.36 7.48 18.82
C SER A 125 3.22 8.74 18.88
N LYS A 126 4.25 8.78 19.74
CA LYS A 126 5.19 9.91 19.89
C LYS A 126 5.96 10.22 18.61
N PHE A 127 6.21 9.19 17.79
CA PHE A 127 6.95 9.30 16.53
C PHE A 127 6.05 9.52 15.30
N ARG A 128 4.72 9.36 15.43
CA ARG A 128 3.77 9.59 14.33
C ARG A 128 3.70 11.06 13.94
N GLY A 129 3.30 11.31 12.70
CA GLY A 129 3.16 12.66 12.16
C GLY A 129 4.49 13.29 11.74
N SER A 130 4.39 14.31 10.89
CA SER A 130 5.54 15.05 10.38
C SER A 130 6.01 16.05 11.43
N LYS A 131 7.32 16.26 11.50
CA LYS A 131 7.93 17.34 12.28
C LYS A 131 8.84 18.15 11.35
N TYR A 132 8.37 19.31 10.89
CA TYR A 132 9.12 20.14 9.94
C TYR A 132 10.16 21.00 10.67
N VAL A 133 11.08 20.36 11.40
CA VAL A 133 12.19 20.99 12.14
C VAL A 133 13.35 19.99 12.17
N GLN A 134 14.60 20.46 12.17
CA GLN A 134 15.74 19.54 12.41
C GLN A 134 15.61 18.89 13.80
N SER A 135 15.71 17.55 13.85
CA SER A 135 15.77 16.84 15.13
C SER A 135 17.21 16.78 15.66
N ASN A 136 17.34 16.92 16.98
CA ASN A 136 18.59 16.67 17.69
C ASN A 136 18.76 15.15 17.93
N ILE A 137 19.84 14.56 17.40
CA ILE A 137 20.15 13.13 17.57
C ILE A 137 20.63 12.80 18.98
N GLY A 138 21.36 13.73 19.63
CA GLY A 138 21.94 13.51 20.95
C GLY A 138 22.76 12.20 21.04
N ASP A 139 22.48 11.41 22.08
CA ASP A 139 23.11 10.11 22.32
C ASP A 139 22.37 8.92 21.67
N SER A 140 21.34 9.18 20.85
CA SER A 140 20.50 8.12 20.25
C SER A 140 21.31 7.09 19.46
N PHE A 141 22.39 7.49 18.77
CA PHE A 141 23.26 6.55 18.07
C PHE A 141 24.00 5.61 19.02
N ARG A 142 24.50 6.14 20.16
CA ARG A 142 25.18 5.34 21.18
C ARG A 142 24.20 4.36 21.84
N GLN A 143 22.99 4.82 22.15
CA GLN A 143 21.92 3.98 22.69
C GLN A 143 21.50 2.88 21.70
N ALA A 144 21.29 3.21 20.42
CA ALA A 144 20.97 2.24 19.38
C ALA A 144 22.07 1.17 19.25
N LYS A 145 23.35 1.58 19.25
CA LYS A 145 24.47 0.64 19.22
C LYS A 145 24.47 -0.29 20.44
N LYS A 146 24.18 0.23 21.64
CA LYS A 146 24.08 -0.60 22.85
C LYS A 146 23.03 -1.69 22.70
N PHE A 147 21.79 -1.33 22.32
CA PHE A 147 20.72 -2.33 22.10
C PHE A 147 21.09 -3.36 21.02
N LEU A 148 21.74 -2.92 19.95
CA LEU A 148 22.20 -3.81 18.90
C LEU A 148 23.28 -4.79 19.37
N ASP A 149 24.25 -4.33 20.16
CA ASP A 149 25.31 -5.16 20.73
C ASP A 149 24.75 -6.12 21.79
N ASP A 150 23.68 -5.73 22.50
CA ASP A 150 22.92 -6.58 23.43
C ASP A 150 22.02 -7.61 22.69
N GLY A 151 22.06 -7.65 21.36
CA GLY A 151 21.34 -8.62 20.52
C GLY A 151 19.87 -8.28 20.24
N ARG A 152 19.38 -7.13 20.71
CA ARG A 152 17.98 -6.72 20.49
C ARG A 152 17.76 -6.21 19.07
N LYS A 153 16.55 -6.40 18.54
CA LYS A 153 16.15 -5.78 17.26
C LYS A 153 15.97 -4.29 17.44
N VAL A 154 16.48 -3.49 16.50
CA VAL A 154 16.34 -2.04 16.50
C VAL A 154 15.76 -1.57 15.17
N LEU A 155 14.70 -0.75 15.21
CA LEU A 155 14.32 0.10 14.08
C LEU A 155 14.84 1.50 14.34
N PHE A 156 15.60 2.08 13.42
CA PHE A 156 15.99 3.48 13.50
C PHE A 156 15.37 4.26 12.35
N SER A 157 14.46 5.17 12.68
CA SER A 157 13.86 6.09 11.71
C SER A 157 14.51 7.47 11.78
N GLY A 158 14.77 8.11 10.64
CA GLY A 158 15.39 9.44 10.60
C GLY A 158 15.41 10.04 9.21
N THR A 159 16.02 11.21 9.06
CA THR A 159 16.29 11.75 7.72
C THR A 159 17.38 10.91 7.03
N PRO A 160 17.48 10.97 5.69
CA PRO A 160 18.50 10.21 4.97
C PRO A 160 19.94 10.49 5.44
N CYS A 161 20.25 11.73 5.79
CA CYS A 161 21.56 12.09 6.31
C CYS A 161 21.79 11.56 7.73
N GLN A 162 20.76 11.51 8.58
CA GLN A 162 20.84 10.87 9.90
C GLN A 162 21.05 9.36 9.78
N ILE A 163 20.36 8.66 8.87
CA ILE A 163 20.60 7.23 8.63
C ILE A 163 22.01 6.99 8.06
N GLY A 164 22.49 7.85 7.17
CA GLY A 164 23.88 7.83 6.72
C GLY A 164 24.87 7.99 7.87
N GLY A 165 24.62 8.93 8.77
CA GLY A 165 25.41 9.14 9.99
C GLY A 165 25.41 7.92 10.91
N LEU A 166 24.24 7.32 11.16
CA LEU A 166 24.12 6.12 11.99
C LEU A 166 24.92 4.96 11.41
N LYS A 167 24.69 4.63 10.13
CA LYS A 167 25.39 3.53 9.44
C LYS A 167 26.91 3.75 9.44
N SER A 168 27.36 4.99 9.24
CA SER A 168 28.78 5.33 9.30
C SER A 168 29.35 5.18 10.72
N TYR A 169 28.63 5.64 11.74
CA TYR A 169 29.00 5.49 13.15
C TYR A 169 29.11 4.03 13.59
N LEU A 170 28.15 3.20 13.19
CA LEU A 170 28.14 1.78 13.50
C LEU A 170 29.32 1.04 12.84
N ASN A 171 29.74 1.49 11.66
CA ASN A 171 30.89 1.01 10.89
C ASN A 171 30.94 -0.53 10.66
N LYS A 172 29.80 -1.19 10.76
CA LYS A 172 29.54 -2.57 10.35
C LYS A 172 28.04 -2.73 10.08
N ASP A 173 27.67 -3.75 9.33
CA ASP A 173 26.27 -4.13 9.20
C ASP A 173 25.81 -4.92 10.42
N TYR A 174 24.54 -4.72 10.76
CA TYR A 174 23.84 -5.39 11.84
C TYR A 174 22.59 -6.04 11.25
N ASP A 175 22.46 -7.36 11.42
CA ASP A 175 21.29 -8.11 10.96
C ASP A 175 20.04 -7.75 11.76
N ASN A 176 20.21 -7.38 13.03
CA ASN A 176 19.18 -6.93 13.96
C ASN A 176 18.87 -5.42 13.87
N LEU A 177 19.42 -4.68 12.89
CA LEU A 177 19.05 -3.28 12.64
C LEU A 177 18.14 -3.17 11.42
N VAL A 178 17.05 -2.41 11.51
CA VAL A 178 16.24 -1.97 10.37
C VAL A 178 16.30 -0.45 10.30
N THR A 179 16.67 0.13 9.15
CA THR A 179 16.71 1.59 8.98
C THR A 179 15.61 2.10 8.08
N VAL A 180 14.93 3.17 8.52
CA VAL A 180 13.86 3.82 7.77
C VAL A 180 14.23 5.28 7.58
N ASP A 181 14.50 5.70 6.35
CA ASP A 181 14.54 7.13 6.01
C ASP A 181 13.26 7.59 5.33
N LEU A 182 13.24 8.87 4.95
CA LEU A 182 12.09 9.50 4.33
C LEU A 182 12.46 10.30 3.08
N ILE A 183 11.49 10.49 2.19
CA ILE A 183 11.61 11.47 1.11
C ILE A 183 11.63 12.86 1.76
N CYS A 184 12.84 13.35 1.99
CA CYS A 184 13.07 14.56 2.76
C CYS A 184 13.01 15.77 1.85
N HIS A 185 12.20 16.77 2.20
CA HIS A 185 12.23 18.09 1.56
C HIS A 185 13.53 18.81 1.95
N GLY A 186 13.66 19.07 3.25
CA GLY A 186 14.82 19.62 3.96
C GLY A 186 14.44 19.83 5.43
N VAL A 187 15.40 20.20 6.27
CA VAL A 187 15.15 20.45 7.70
C VAL A 187 15.22 21.95 8.01
N PRO A 188 14.11 22.55 8.49
CA PRO A 188 14.09 23.93 9.00
C PRO A 188 14.95 24.14 10.24
N SER A 189 15.35 25.41 10.43
CA SER A 189 16.03 25.88 11.64
C SER A 189 15.17 25.70 12.91
N PRO A 190 15.69 24.99 13.94
CA PRO A 190 15.11 24.96 15.28
C PRO A 190 14.89 26.34 15.91
N MET A 191 15.75 27.32 15.62
CA MET A 191 15.60 28.69 16.12
C MET A 191 14.37 29.37 15.52
N ILE A 192 14.16 29.24 14.21
CA ILE A 192 12.97 29.80 13.53
C ILE A 192 11.70 29.14 14.02
N TRP A 193 11.74 27.82 14.22
CA TRP A 193 10.63 27.09 14.83
C TRP A 193 10.26 27.66 16.20
N LYS A 194 11.25 27.81 17.09
CA LYS A 194 11.05 28.35 18.43
C LYS A 194 10.51 29.78 18.41
N ARG A 195 11.03 30.63 17.51
CA ARG A 195 10.51 31.98 17.31
C ARG A 195 9.04 31.97 16.89
N TYR A 196 8.69 31.16 15.89
CA TYR A 196 7.34 31.05 15.37
C TYR A 196 6.33 30.58 16.43
N ILE A 197 6.62 29.51 17.18
CA ILE A 197 5.68 29.03 18.21
C ILE A 197 5.52 30.01 19.38
N ASN A 198 6.55 30.79 19.70
CA ASN A 198 6.48 31.84 20.72
C ASN A 198 5.60 33.01 20.25
N GLU A 199 5.77 33.46 19.00
CA GLU A 199 4.94 34.50 18.38
C GLU A 199 3.47 34.05 18.27
N LEU A 200 3.23 32.81 17.84
CA LEU A 200 1.89 32.21 17.76
C LEU A 200 1.22 32.06 19.14
N GLY A 201 1.99 31.68 20.15
CA GLY A 201 1.51 31.52 21.51
C GLY A 201 1.08 32.86 22.13
N ASN A 202 1.71 33.97 21.74
CA ASN A 202 1.43 35.30 22.28
C ASN A 202 1.36 35.30 23.82
N GLY A 203 2.38 34.72 24.46
CA GLY A 203 2.47 34.55 25.92
C GLY A 203 1.85 33.26 26.48
N ARG A 204 1.07 32.51 25.69
CA ARG A 204 0.53 31.19 26.09
C ARG A 204 1.55 30.08 25.84
N LYS A 205 1.56 29.08 26.72
CA LYS A 205 2.42 27.90 26.60
C LYS A 205 1.73 26.80 25.80
N LEU A 206 2.40 26.31 24.76
CA LEU A 206 1.92 25.21 23.91
C LEU A 206 1.92 23.90 24.72
N SER A 207 0.88 23.08 24.58
CA SER A 207 0.71 21.80 25.28
C SER A 207 0.56 20.60 24.34
N ALA A 208 0.04 20.80 23.13
CA ALA A 208 0.03 19.79 22.08
C ALA A 208 -0.02 20.41 20.69
N MET A 209 0.48 19.68 19.68
CA MET A 209 0.29 20.10 18.30
C MET A 209 0.43 19.01 17.24
N THR A 210 -0.07 19.29 16.04
CA THR A 210 0.17 18.49 14.83
C THR A 210 0.33 19.39 13.60
N PHE A 211 1.30 19.05 12.75
CA PHE A 211 1.55 19.74 11.49
C PHE A 211 0.60 19.33 10.35
N ARG A 212 -0.05 18.16 10.47
CA ARG A 212 -0.95 17.60 9.45
C ARG A 212 -2.07 16.84 10.12
N ASP A 213 -3.07 17.55 10.61
CA ASP A 213 -4.36 16.98 10.96
C ASP A 213 -5.18 16.76 9.70
N LYS A 214 -5.82 15.58 9.58
CA LYS A 214 -6.57 15.16 8.39
C LYS A 214 -8.09 15.30 8.54
N SER A 215 -8.58 16.11 9.48
CA SER A 215 -10.03 16.33 9.66
C SER A 215 -10.72 16.91 8.42
N LYS A 216 -9.96 17.58 7.53
CA LYS A 216 -10.44 18.08 6.23
C LYS A 216 -9.97 17.23 5.03
N GLY A 217 -9.42 16.04 5.28
CA GLY A 217 -8.85 15.14 4.28
C GLY A 217 -7.32 15.27 4.13
N TRP A 218 -6.70 14.30 3.46
CA TRP A 218 -5.24 14.23 3.34
C TRP A 218 -4.59 15.42 2.61
N ASN A 219 -5.20 15.88 1.51
CA ASN A 219 -4.67 16.99 0.71
C ASN A 219 -4.97 18.39 1.28
N SER A 220 -5.87 18.47 2.26
CA SER A 220 -6.31 19.72 2.90
C SER A 220 -5.97 19.69 4.39
N GLY A 221 -4.78 19.18 4.73
CA GLY A 221 -4.36 19.08 6.11
C GLY A 221 -4.33 20.45 6.80
N VAL A 222 -4.57 20.47 8.11
CA VAL A 222 -4.48 21.69 8.93
C VAL A 222 -3.43 21.52 10.02
N LEU A 223 -2.83 22.63 10.46
CA LEU A 223 -2.01 22.66 11.65
C LEU A 223 -2.91 22.95 12.84
N LYS A 224 -2.78 22.17 13.91
CA LYS A 224 -3.52 22.41 15.16
C LYS A 224 -2.55 22.60 16.30
N TYR A 225 -2.81 23.61 17.10
CA TYR A 225 -2.05 24.00 18.27
C TYR A 225 -3.01 24.05 19.45
N ARG A 226 -2.66 23.42 20.56
CA ARG A 226 -3.39 23.48 21.82
C ARG A 226 -2.48 24.05 22.89
N PHE A 227 -2.99 24.95 23.70
CA PHE A 227 -2.26 25.62 24.78
C PHE A 227 -2.66 25.07 26.15
N GLU A 228 -1.86 25.35 27.17
CA GLU A 228 -2.12 24.90 28.56
C GLU A 228 -3.39 25.53 29.16
N ASP A 229 -3.78 26.73 28.69
CA ASP A 229 -5.04 27.40 29.08
C ASP A 229 -6.29 26.79 28.42
N GLY A 230 -6.13 25.74 27.61
CA GLY A 230 -7.20 25.06 26.88
C GLY A 230 -7.58 25.72 25.55
N SER A 231 -7.00 26.88 25.20
CA SER A 231 -7.24 27.50 23.91
C SER A 231 -6.62 26.69 22.76
N GLU A 232 -7.21 26.80 21.57
CA GLU A 232 -6.73 26.13 20.36
C GLU A 232 -6.60 27.14 19.22
N ILE A 233 -5.56 26.96 18.39
CA ILE A 233 -5.39 27.64 17.11
C ILE A 233 -5.37 26.58 16.01
N THR A 234 -6.07 26.85 14.91
CA THR A 234 -6.00 26.05 13.69
C THR A 234 -5.59 26.92 12.52
N GLU A 235 -4.58 26.49 11.77
CA GLU A 235 -4.16 27.14 10.52
C GLU A 235 -4.34 26.19 9.35
N GLU A 236 -4.81 26.70 8.21
CA GLU A 236 -4.75 25.97 6.95
C GLU A 236 -3.29 25.76 6.56
N TYR A 237 -2.93 24.57 6.08
CA TYR A 237 -1.54 24.24 5.78
C TYR A 237 -0.90 25.19 4.77
N GLY A 238 -1.65 25.59 3.73
CA GLY A 238 -1.16 26.55 2.73
C GLY A 238 -1.04 27.98 3.25
N GLU A 239 -1.74 28.33 4.33
CA GLU A 239 -1.81 29.70 4.84
C GLU A 239 -0.88 29.97 6.02
N SER A 240 -0.49 28.92 6.76
CA SER A 240 0.47 29.01 7.86
C SER A 240 1.78 29.67 7.42
N LEU A 241 2.17 30.73 8.13
CA LEU A 241 3.39 31.50 7.84
C LEU A 241 4.63 30.59 7.87
N TYR A 242 4.72 29.71 8.86
CA TYR A 242 5.84 28.79 8.99
C TYR A 242 5.92 27.82 7.81
N ILE A 243 4.78 27.28 7.37
CA ILE A 243 4.74 26.38 6.22
C ILE A 243 5.05 27.11 4.92
N LYS A 244 4.58 28.35 4.75
CA LYS A 244 4.95 29.20 3.61
C LYS A 244 6.46 29.33 3.52
N GLY A 245 7.14 29.76 4.59
CA GLY A 245 8.60 29.86 4.59
C GLY A 245 9.33 28.52 4.42
N PHE A 246 8.79 27.42 4.95
CA PHE A 246 9.34 26.07 4.77
C PHE A 246 9.30 25.60 3.30
N ILE A 247 8.14 25.68 2.65
CA ILE A 247 7.96 25.25 1.25
C ILE A 247 8.77 26.13 0.29
N GLN A 248 8.89 27.41 0.63
CA GLN A 248 9.70 28.40 -0.07
C GLN A 248 11.20 28.25 0.20
N ASN A 249 11.59 27.30 1.06
CA ASN A 249 12.97 27.01 1.39
C ASN A 249 13.70 28.26 1.93
N CYS A 250 13.06 29.10 2.75
CA CYS A 250 13.71 30.33 3.25
C CYS A 250 14.77 30.03 4.33
N PHE A 251 14.50 29.07 5.21
CA PHE A 251 15.27 28.83 6.43
C PHE A 251 15.66 27.36 6.64
N LEU A 252 15.92 26.64 5.55
CA LEU A 252 16.44 25.28 5.65
C LEU A 252 17.93 25.29 5.98
N ARG A 253 18.39 24.17 6.51
CA ARG A 253 19.82 23.94 6.78
C ARG A 253 20.66 24.10 5.50
N PRO A 254 21.86 24.71 5.53
CA PRO A 254 22.65 24.95 4.31
C PRO A 254 22.92 23.69 3.47
N SER A 255 23.14 22.55 4.13
CA SER A 255 23.34 21.26 3.47
C SER A 255 22.12 20.75 2.70
N CYS A 256 20.91 21.22 2.98
CA CYS A 256 19.70 20.81 2.26
C CYS A 256 19.69 21.30 0.80
N TYR A 257 20.35 22.42 0.51
CA TYR A 257 20.46 22.99 -0.85
C TYR A 257 21.53 22.28 -1.71
N LYS A 258 22.40 21.49 -1.08
CA LYS A 258 23.46 20.68 -1.73
C LYS A 258 23.50 19.27 -1.13
N CYS A 259 22.34 18.65 -0.97
CA CYS A 259 22.20 17.43 -0.18
C CYS A 259 22.75 16.21 -0.92
N ASN A 260 23.78 15.59 -0.34
CA ASN A 260 24.43 14.38 -0.86
C ASN A 260 23.55 13.11 -0.83
N PHE A 261 22.41 13.16 -0.15
CA PHE A 261 21.51 12.02 0.03
C PHE A 261 20.28 12.08 -0.88
N LYS A 262 20.21 13.02 -1.84
CA LYS A 262 19.11 13.11 -2.81
C LYS A 262 19.38 12.14 -3.97
N THR A 263 19.02 10.88 -3.79
CA THR A 263 19.27 9.79 -4.75
C THR A 263 18.28 8.64 -4.57
N LEU A 264 18.11 7.80 -5.60
CA LEU A 264 17.39 6.52 -5.49
C LEU A 264 18.26 5.36 -4.96
N ASN A 265 19.57 5.57 -4.92
CA ASN A 265 20.54 4.65 -4.32
C ASN A 265 20.69 4.97 -2.83
N ARG A 266 19.68 4.63 -2.04
CA ARG A 266 19.61 4.91 -0.59
C ARG A 266 20.37 3.87 0.22
N ILE A 267 20.98 4.32 1.31
CA ILE A 267 21.70 3.47 2.29
C ILE A 267 20.76 2.89 3.37
N SER A 268 19.55 3.42 3.48
CA SER A 268 18.50 2.89 4.36
C SER A 268 17.99 1.54 3.88
N ASP A 269 17.30 0.79 4.74
CA ASP A 269 16.55 -0.40 4.36
C ASP A 269 15.25 -0.01 3.63
N PHE A 270 14.55 1.00 4.16
CA PHE A 270 13.33 1.58 3.59
C PHE A 270 13.43 3.10 3.46
N THR A 271 12.78 3.67 2.43
CA THR A 271 12.39 5.09 2.40
C THR A 271 10.87 5.21 2.39
N LEU A 272 10.31 6.07 3.24
CA LEU A 272 8.89 6.40 3.27
C LEU A 272 8.62 7.81 2.74
N GLY A 273 7.47 8.04 2.13
CA GLY A 273 7.02 9.38 1.77
C GLY A 273 5.53 9.45 1.48
N ASP A 274 5.02 10.65 1.31
CA ASP A 274 3.70 10.85 0.70
C ASP A 274 3.74 10.42 -0.76
N PHE A 275 2.75 9.61 -1.18
CA PHE A 275 2.61 9.22 -2.57
C PHE A 275 1.84 10.29 -3.36
N TRP A 276 2.52 11.40 -3.63
CA TRP A 276 1.96 12.46 -4.47
C TRP A 276 1.68 11.96 -5.89
N GLY A 277 0.47 12.24 -6.40
CA GLY A 277 0.04 11.83 -7.74
C GLY A 277 -0.32 10.34 -7.87
N VAL A 278 -0.60 9.64 -6.75
CA VAL A 278 -0.98 8.23 -6.76
C VAL A 278 -2.21 7.97 -7.63
N GLU A 279 -3.15 8.91 -7.73
CA GLU A 279 -4.34 8.78 -8.57
C GLU A 279 -4.05 8.65 -10.06
N GLU A 280 -2.89 9.12 -10.53
CA GLU A 280 -2.50 9.01 -11.93
C GLU A 280 -1.97 7.59 -12.24
N LEU A 281 -1.50 6.88 -11.22
CA LEU A 281 -0.94 5.53 -11.35
C LEU A 281 -1.94 4.45 -10.96
N ILE A 282 -2.74 4.72 -9.93
CA ILE A 282 -3.75 3.81 -9.38
C ILE A 282 -5.03 4.62 -9.11
N PRO A 283 -5.84 4.90 -10.16
CA PRO A 283 -7.05 5.74 -10.02
C PRO A 283 -8.08 5.22 -9.01
N GLU A 284 -8.10 3.90 -8.81
CA GLU A 284 -9.08 3.20 -7.95
C GLU A 284 -8.62 3.10 -6.48
N ILE A 285 -7.42 3.58 -6.13
CA ILE A 285 -6.92 3.48 -4.76
C ILE A 285 -7.73 4.36 -3.80
N ASP A 286 -8.08 3.83 -2.64
CA ASP A 286 -8.60 4.68 -1.56
C ASP A 286 -7.50 5.62 -1.07
N LYS A 287 -7.67 6.90 -1.36
CA LYS A 287 -6.75 7.98 -0.98
C LYS A 287 -7.30 8.91 0.10
N LYS A 288 -8.49 8.66 0.64
CA LYS A 288 -9.21 9.58 1.55
C LYS A 288 -8.34 10.01 2.74
N SER A 289 -7.70 9.02 3.38
CA SER A 289 -6.84 9.20 4.55
C SER A 289 -5.36 9.07 4.22
N GLY A 290 -5.00 9.15 2.94
CA GLY A 290 -3.64 9.21 2.45
C GLY A 290 -2.98 7.88 2.13
N VAL A 291 -2.02 7.93 1.21
CA VAL A 291 -1.27 6.79 0.71
C VAL A 291 0.22 7.10 0.81
N SER A 292 0.95 6.19 1.44
CA SER A 292 2.41 6.27 1.49
C SER A 292 3.05 5.61 0.28
N LEU A 293 4.13 6.21 -0.20
CA LEU A 293 5.10 5.55 -1.06
C LEU A 293 6.14 4.88 -0.15
N ILE A 294 6.33 3.58 -0.30
CA ILE A 294 7.42 2.84 0.34
C ILE A 294 8.42 2.44 -0.74
N MET A 295 9.67 2.83 -0.57
CA MET A 295 10.79 2.31 -1.36
C MET A 295 11.60 1.32 -0.54
N ILE A 296 11.99 0.22 -1.17
CA ILE A 296 12.76 -0.87 -0.57
C ILE A 296 14.13 -0.92 -1.23
N HIS A 297 15.18 -0.89 -0.41
CA HIS A 297 16.56 -0.76 -0.87
C HIS A 297 17.41 -2.01 -0.65
N THR A 298 17.11 -2.80 0.39
CA THR A 298 17.88 -4.00 0.74
C THR A 298 17.03 -5.27 0.67
N LYS A 299 17.70 -6.41 0.55
CA LYS A 299 17.04 -7.72 0.58
C LYS A 299 16.37 -7.98 1.93
N LYS A 300 17.04 -7.63 3.04
CA LYS A 300 16.49 -7.68 4.40
C LYS A 300 15.18 -6.89 4.52
N ALA A 301 15.13 -5.68 3.95
CA ALA A 301 13.92 -4.87 3.91
C ALA A 301 12.80 -5.54 3.12
N GLN A 302 13.12 -6.12 1.95
CA GLN A 302 12.14 -6.87 1.16
C GLN A 302 11.56 -8.05 1.94
N ASP A 303 12.40 -8.79 2.66
CA ASP A 303 11.99 -9.97 3.41
C ASP A 303 11.10 -9.58 4.60
N LEU A 304 11.44 -8.51 5.33
CA LEU A 304 10.58 -7.92 6.36
C LEU A 304 9.23 -7.49 5.75
N PHE A 305 9.26 -6.73 4.64
CA PHE A 305 8.05 -6.22 3.98
C PHE A 305 7.06 -7.34 3.59
N ASN A 306 7.58 -8.47 3.11
CA ASN A 306 6.75 -9.62 2.72
C ASN A 306 5.95 -10.20 3.92
N GLY A 307 6.47 -10.05 5.14
CA GLY A 307 5.82 -10.48 6.39
C GLY A 307 4.70 -9.55 6.87
N LEU A 308 4.69 -8.27 6.46
CA LEU A 308 3.77 -7.22 6.99
C LEU A 308 2.36 -7.25 6.39
N ASN A 309 2.00 -8.30 5.65
CA ASN A 309 0.84 -8.31 4.77
C ASN A 309 -0.53 -8.26 5.48
N LYS A 310 -0.62 -8.53 6.78
CA LYS A 310 -1.90 -8.63 7.50
C LYS A 310 -2.57 -7.28 7.79
N ASN A 311 -1.79 -6.21 7.96
CA ASN A 311 -2.30 -4.91 8.44
C ASN A 311 -2.17 -3.78 7.40
N MET A 312 -1.86 -4.11 6.15
CA MET A 312 -1.51 -3.13 5.13
C MET A 312 -2.09 -3.50 3.76
N TYR A 313 -2.76 -2.53 3.13
CA TYR A 313 -2.93 -2.54 1.68
C TYR A 313 -1.60 -2.15 1.03
N TYR A 314 -1.19 -2.88 -0.01
CA TYR A 314 -0.04 -2.49 -0.82
C TYR A 314 -0.21 -2.92 -2.27
N GLU A 315 0.33 -2.12 -3.19
CA GLU A 315 0.41 -2.38 -4.63
C GLU A 315 1.78 -1.97 -5.16
N GLU A 316 2.43 -2.83 -5.93
CA GLU A 316 3.75 -2.53 -6.51
C GLU A 316 3.62 -1.46 -7.61
N VAL A 317 4.52 -0.48 -7.57
CA VAL A 317 4.52 0.65 -8.51
C VAL A 317 5.91 0.87 -9.09
N ASP A 318 5.97 1.49 -10.26
CA ASP A 318 7.24 1.91 -10.85
C ASP A 318 7.82 3.10 -10.05
N ILE A 319 9.03 2.93 -9.53
CA ILE A 319 9.69 3.94 -8.70
C ILE A 319 9.90 5.27 -9.45
N ASN A 320 10.26 5.23 -10.74
CA ASN A 320 10.54 6.43 -11.51
C ASN A 320 9.26 7.23 -11.76
N LYS A 321 8.12 6.54 -11.98
CA LYS A 321 6.81 7.18 -12.08
C LYS A 321 6.36 7.76 -10.73
N SER A 322 6.65 7.04 -9.64
CA SER A 322 6.19 7.39 -8.30
C SER A 322 6.84 8.66 -7.74
N ILE A 323 8.05 8.99 -8.18
CA ILE A 323 8.77 10.19 -7.73
C ILE A 323 8.57 11.42 -8.61
N VAL A 324 7.81 11.34 -9.72
CA VAL A 324 7.61 12.48 -10.65
C VAL A 324 6.98 13.69 -9.95
N PHE A 325 6.11 13.43 -8.97
CA PHE A 325 5.45 14.43 -8.14
C PHE A 325 6.14 14.60 -6.78
N ASN A 326 7.29 13.95 -6.58
CA ASN A 326 8.06 14.00 -5.34
C ASN A 326 9.56 14.13 -5.65
N THR A 327 9.93 15.18 -6.37
CA THR A 327 11.30 15.41 -6.88
C THR A 327 12.34 15.53 -5.76
N CYS A 328 11.91 15.87 -4.54
CA CYS A 328 12.74 15.86 -3.34
C CYS A 328 13.36 14.47 -3.02
N ALA A 329 12.94 13.40 -3.68
CA ALA A 329 13.61 12.10 -3.62
C ALA A 329 15.00 12.13 -4.28
N ILE A 330 15.20 12.96 -5.30
CA ILE A 330 16.41 12.97 -6.16
C ILE A 330 17.03 14.35 -6.36
N GLU A 331 16.34 15.43 -5.98
CA GLU A 331 16.80 16.80 -6.17
C GLU A 331 16.90 17.57 -4.84
N SER A 332 17.95 18.39 -4.74
CA SER A 332 18.09 19.36 -3.65
C SER A 332 17.19 20.56 -3.89
N VAL A 333 16.72 21.15 -2.79
CA VAL A 333 15.91 22.37 -2.81
C VAL A 333 16.74 23.59 -3.19
N LYS A 334 16.09 24.67 -3.60
CA LYS A 334 16.73 25.92 -4.03
C LYS A 334 16.02 27.12 -3.40
N ASN A 335 16.81 28.08 -2.95
CA ASN A 335 16.40 29.45 -2.65
C ASN A 335 17.67 30.30 -2.59
N GLU A 336 17.83 31.22 -3.54
CA GLU A 336 19.01 32.08 -3.65
C GLU A 336 19.02 33.20 -2.60
N LYS A 337 17.87 33.51 -1.99
CA LYS A 337 17.67 34.52 -0.95
C LYS A 337 17.75 33.96 0.47
N ARG A 338 18.18 32.70 0.67
CA ARG A 338 18.28 32.10 2.01
C ARG A 338 19.25 32.84 2.92
N GLU A 339 20.43 33.23 2.42
CA GLU A 339 21.38 34.01 3.22
C GLU A 339 20.82 35.40 3.55
N GLU A 340 20.10 36.00 2.60
CA GLU A 340 19.39 37.25 2.82
C GLU A 340 18.31 37.12 3.91
N PHE A 341 17.58 36.00 3.96
CA PHE A 341 16.57 35.74 4.99
C PHE A 341 17.16 35.86 6.40
N PHE A 342 18.26 35.16 6.69
CA PHE A 342 18.89 35.22 8.01
C PHE A 342 19.54 36.59 8.29
N ARG A 343 19.98 37.31 7.25
CA ARG A 343 20.49 38.68 7.39
C ARG A 343 19.39 39.65 7.84
N ILE A 344 18.25 39.67 7.16
CA ILE A 344 17.17 40.64 7.43
C ILE A 344 16.35 40.28 8.67
N LEU A 345 16.28 38.99 9.03
CA LEU A 345 15.57 38.50 10.22
C LEU A 345 16.05 39.13 11.54
N LYS A 346 17.30 39.62 11.58
CA LYS A 346 17.88 40.30 12.74
C LYS A 346 17.16 41.61 13.08
N GLU A 347 16.55 42.24 12.09
CA GLU A 347 15.94 43.57 12.20
C GLU A 347 14.45 43.59 11.81
N ASN A 348 13.91 42.46 11.33
CA ASN A 348 12.54 42.37 10.82
C ASN A 348 11.75 41.27 11.57
N THR A 349 10.43 41.33 11.46
CA THR A 349 9.55 40.24 11.91
C THR A 349 9.79 38.97 11.07
N LEU A 350 9.33 37.81 11.57
CA LEU A 350 9.43 36.57 10.81
C LEU A 350 8.61 36.65 9.51
N GLU A 351 7.43 37.29 9.56
CA GLU A 351 6.55 37.51 8.41
C GLU A 351 7.23 38.35 7.33
N GLU A 352 7.71 39.55 7.68
CA GLU A 352 8.41 40.43 6.74
C GLU A 352 9.65 39.76 6.13
N SER A 353 10.37 38.98 6.94
CA SER A 353 11.57 38.28 6.47
C SER A 353 11.23 37.18 5.47
N ILE A 354 10.17 36.41 5.72
CA ILE A 354 9.66 35.41 4.77
C ILE A 354 9.23 36.13 3.50
N ASP A 355 8.34 37.12 3.58
CA ASP A 355 7.77 37.79 2.40
C ASP A 355 8.83 38.42 1.48
N LYS A 356 9.86 39.06 2.05
CA LYS A 356 10.97 39.66 1.28
C LYS A 356 11.87 38.62 0.61
N THR A 357 11.90 37.38 1.13
CA THR A 357 12.79 36.30 0.67
C THR A 357 12.08 35.17 -0.04
N ILE A 358 10.77 35.28 -0.22
CA ILE A 358 10.05 34.45 -1.18
C ILE A 358 10.61 34.75 -2.58
N VAL A 359 10.95 33.69 -3.30
CA VAL A 359 11.36 33.79 -4.69
C VAL A 359 10.10 33.64 -5.54
N GLU A 360 9.72 34.69 -6.29
CA GLU A 360 8.52 34.70 -7.15
C GLU A 360 8.46 33.50 -8.11
N GLU A 361 9.61 32.92 -8.48
CA GLU A 361 9.66 31.70 -9.27
C GLU A 361 8.91 30.53 -8.61
N VAL A 362 8.87 30.41 -7.28
CA VAL A 362 8.15 29.32 -6.60
C VAL A 362 6.63 29.59 -6.58
N GLN A 363 6.19 30.85 -6.57
CA GLN A 363 4.79 31.21 -6.83
C GLN A 363 4.40 30.91 -8.28
N LYS A 364 5.29 31.19 -9.24
CA LYS A 364 5.13 30.68 -10.60
C LYS A 364 5.19 29.16 -10.64
N VAL A 365 5.94 28.44 -9.80
CA VAL A 365 5.91 26.97 -9.73
C VAL A 365 4.58 26.45 -9.19
N SER A 366 3.74 27.17 -8.44
CA SER A 366 2.39 26.67 -8.11
C SER A 366 1.44 26.72 -9.33
N LEU A 367 1.54 27.78 -10.13
CA LEU A 367 0.82 27.95 -11.40
C LEU A 367 1.43 27.11 -12.54
N VAL A 368 2.75 26.96 -12.56
CA VAL A 368 3.57 26.20 -13.50
C VAL A 368 3.72 24.75 -13.05
N SER A 369 3.35 24.32 -11.84
CA SER A 369 3.11 22.91 -11.50
C SER A 369 1.67 22.53 -11.78
N ARG A 370 0.72 23.48 -11.71
CA ARG A 370 -0.60 23.36 -12.36
C ARG A 370 -0.49 23.33 -13.88
N VAL A 371 0.41 24.10 -14.51
CA VAL A 371 0.59 24.16 -15.98
C VAL A 371 1.62 23.15 -16.50
N LYS A 372 2.72 22.84 -15.80
CA LYS A 372 3.56 21.64 -16.05
C LYS A 372 2.85 20.38 -15.61
N GLY A 373 1.87 20.42 -14.71
CA GLY A 373 0.87 19.36 -14.55
C GLY A 373 0.04 19.22 -15.83
N LYS A 374 -0.39 20.33 -16.44
CA LYS A 374 -1.06 20.36 -17.76
C LYS A 374 -0.16 20.13 -18.99
N ILE A 375 1.18 20.13 -18.88
CA ILE A 375 2.15 19.82 -19.96
C ILE A 375 2.82 18.45 -19.74
N LYS A 376 3.08 18.07 -18.48
CA LYS A 376 3.39 16.70 -18.06
C LYS A 376 2.18 15.80 -18.18
N GLN A 377 0.94 16.28 -18.07
CA GLN A 377 -0.23 15.45 -18.37
C GLN A 377 -0.25 15.01 -19.83
N PRO A 378 -0.07 15.87 -20.86
CA PRO A 378 0.05 15.40 -22.22
C PRO A 378 1.32 14.59 -22.46
N LEU A 379 2.45 14.81 -21.77
CA LEU A 379 3.63 13.94 -21.88
C LEU A 379 3.48 12.60 -21.15
N LEU A 380 2.82 12.57 -20.00
CA LEU A 380 2.46 11.37 -19.24
C LEU A 380 1.30 10.65 -19.91
N HIS A 381 0.39 11.36 -20.56
CA HIS A 381 -0.67 10.85 -21.41
C HIS A 381 -0.06 10.32 -22.70
N CYS A 382 0.90 11.01 -23.33
CA CYS A 382 1.67 10.48 -24.45
C CYS A 382 2.48 9.28 -24.02
N TYR A 383 3.14 9.31 -22.86
CA TYR A 383 3.87 8.17 -22.32
C TYR A 383 2.94 7.01 -21.93
N ASN A 384 1.78 7.28 -21.33
CA ASN A 384 0.76 6.28 -20.98
C ASN A 384 0.10 5.74 -22.24
N ASN A 385 -0.10 6.56 -23.27
CA ASN A 385 -0.57 6.15 -24.59
C ASN A 385 0.52 5.35 -25.32
N LEU A 386 1.79 5.73 -25.20
CA LEU A 386 2.93 4.97 -25.73
C LEU A 386 3.13 3.66 -24.97
N TYR A 387 2.83 3.63 -23.67
CA TYR A 387 2.90 2.46 -22.82
C TYR A 387 1.68 1.55 -23.06
N ASP A 388 0.48 2.09 -23.20
CA ASP A 388 -0.72 1.37 -23.60
C ASP A 388 -0.58 0.87 -25.03
N LEU A 389 0.06 1.64 -25.92
CA LEU A 389 0.47 1.21 -27.25
C LEU A 389 1.53 0.11 -27.16
N TYR A 390 2.52 0.22 -26.26
CA TYR A 390 3.51 -0.84 -26.02
C TYR A 390 2.84 -2.11 -25.50
N ILE A 391 1.89 -2.01 -24.57
CA ILE A 391 1.10 -3.13 -24.05
C ILE A 391 0.24 -3.69 -25.18
N GLU A 392 -0.37 -2.85 -26.02
CA GLU A 392 -1.17 -3.27 -27.17
C GLU A 392 -0.32 -4.00 -28.21
N LEU A 393 0.85 -3.47 -28.55
CA LEU A 393 1.81 -4.06 -29.47
C LEU A 393 2.40 -5.35 -28.90
N SER A 394 2.75 -5.36 -27.62
CA SER A 394 3.25 -6.54 -26.91
C SER A 394 2.18 -7.62 -26.81
N TYR A 395 0.94 -7.25 -26.50
CA TYR A 395 -0.22 -8.14 -26.52
C TYR A 395 -0.47 -8.66 -27.93
N ARG A 396 -0.45 -7.83 -28.99
CA ARG A 396 -0.61 -8.28 -30.39
C ARG A 396 0.49 -9.25 -30.80
N LYS A 397 1.75 -8.95 -30.45
CA LYS A 397 2.87 -9.87 -30.66
C LYS A 397 2.63 -11.18 -29.91
N TYR A 398 2.18 -11.11 -28.67
CA TYR A 398 1.86 -12.27 -27.84
C TYR A 398 0.66 -13.07 -28.40
N GLU A 399 -0.34 -12.38 -28.93
CA GLU A 399 -1.53 -12.95 -29.56
C GLU A 399 -1.15 -13.73 -30.82
N LEU A 400 -0.34 -13.13 -31.69
CA LEU A 400 0.20 -13.77 -32.90
C LEU A 400 1.08 -14.99 -32.58
N THR A 401 1.92 -14.89 -31.55
CA THR A 401 2.93 -15.93 -31.24
C THR A 401 2.43 -17.04 -30.33
N ASN A 402 1.43 -16.77 -29.46
CA ASN A 402 0.96 -17.73 -28.47
C ASN A 402 -0.55 -18.00 -28.59
N ILE A 403 -1.40 -16.98 -28.57
CA ILE A 403 -2.86 -17.21 -28.57
C ILE A 403 -3.31 -17.90 -29.86
N LEU A 404 -2.87 -17.39 -31.01
CA LEU A 404 -3.24 -17.92 -32.33
C LEU A 404 -2.61 -19.28 -32.62
N VAL A 405 -1.52 -19.64 -31.92
CA VAL A 405 -0.76 -20.88 -32.15
C VAL A 405 -1.13 -21.98 -31.14
N LYS A 406 -1.20 -21.67 -29.84
CA LYS A 406 -1.40 -22.63 -28.74
C LYS A 406 -2.88 -22.88 -28.39
N LYS A 407 -3.80 -22.00 -28.81
CA LYS A 407 -5.28 -22.06 -28.72
C LYS A 407 -5.84 -22.89 -27.55
N ILE A 408 -6.28 -22.22 -26.48
CA ILE A 408 -7.08 -22.84 -25.42
C ILE A 408 -8.55 -22.93 -25.89
N ASN A 409 -9.13 -24.13 -25.87
CA ASN A 409 -10.50 -24.34 -26.32
C ASN A 409 -11.51 -24.13 -25.18
N ILE A 410 -12.18 -22.98 -25.18
CA ILE A 410 -13.22 -22.62 -24.20
C ILE A 410 -14.58 -22.61 -24.87
N MET A 411 -15.56 -23.27 -24.25
CA MET A 411 -16.97 -23.23 -24.63
C MET A 411 -17.54 -21.81 -24.53
N THR A 412 -18.59 -21.52 -25.28
CA THR A 412 -19.39 -20.31 -25.02
C THR A 412 -20.12 -20.43 -23.67
N ILE A 413 -20.65 -19.32 -23.15
CA ILE A 413 -21.45 -19.33 -21.91
C ILE A 413 -22.67 -20.26 -22.08
N ASP A 414 -23.37 -20.15 -23.22
CA ASP A 414 -24.56 -20.95 -23.52
C ASP A 414 -24.22 -22.45 -23.56
N GLU A 415 -23.19 -22.83 -24.33
CA GLU A 415 -22.69 -24.22 -24.40
C GLU A 415 -22.24 -24.74 -23.03
N SER A 416 -21.62 -23.90 -22.22
CA SER A 416 -21.15 -24.27 -20.88
C SER A 416 -22.30 -24.60 -19.94
N ILE A 417 -23.35 -23.76 -19.95
CA ILE A 417 -24.56 -23.97 -19.15
C ILE A 417 -25.26 -25.26 -19.58
N GLU A 418 -25.46 -25.45 -20.89
CA GLU A 418 -26.06 -26.66 -21.45
C GLU A 418 -25.25 -27.91 -21.07
N TYR A 419 -23.92 -27.83 -21.14
CA TYR A 419 -23.03 -28.92 -20.77
C TYR A 419 -23.17 -29.31 -19.29
N LEU A 420 -23.19 -28.31 -18.39
CA LEU A 420 -23.34 -28.54 -16.94
C LEU A 420 -24.68 -29.19 -16.60
N ILE A 421 -25.77 -28.74 -17.24
CA ILE A 421 -27.12 -29.29 -17.04
C ILE A 421 -27.19 -30.73 -17.54
N LYS A 422 -26.73 -30.98 -18.77
CA LYS A 422 -26.85 -32.28 -19.42
C LYS A 422 -25.99 -33.36 -18.75
N ASN A 423 -24.74 -33.04 -18.41
CA ASN A 423 -23.77 -34.02 -17.95
C ASN A 423 -23.69 -34.13 -16.42
N LYS A 424 -24.37 -33.25 -15.67
CA LYS A 424 -24.36 -33.23 -14.19
C LYS A 424 -22.94 -33.24 -13.60
N CYS A 425 -22.01 -32.54 -14.23
CA CYS A 425 -20.62 -32.50 -13.78
C CYS A 425 -20.42 -31.44 -12.69
N SER A 426 -19.46 -31.70 -11.81
CA SER A 426 -18.93 -30.71 -10.86
C SER A 426 -18.03 -29.72 -11.58
N LEU A 427 -17.88 -28.51 -11.03
CA LEU A 427 -17.15 -27.42 -11.69
C LEU A 427 -16.24 -26.68 -10.71
N SER A 428 -14.95 -26.61 -11.06
CA SER A 428 -14.00 -25.66 -10.48
C SER A 428 -13.72 -24.55 -11.48
N ARG A 429 -13.92 -23.28 -11.11
CA ARG A 429 -13.62 -22.16 -12.00
C ARG A 429 -12.30 -21.50 -11.63
N PHE A 430 -11.59 -21.04 -12.65
CA PHE A 430 -10.42 -20.19 -12.54
C PHE A 430 -10.71 -18.84 -13.18
N GLY A 431 -10.26 -17.79 -12.50
CA GLY A 431 -10.17 -16.42 -12.99
C GLY A 431 -8.74 -15.91 -12.89
N ASP A 432 -8.59 -14.59 -12.88
CA ASP A 432 -7.31 -13.94 -12.70
C ASP A 432 -6.74 -14.15 -11.28
N GLY A 433 -7.62 -14.27 -10.28
CA GLY A 433 -7.25 -14.43 -8.87
C GLY A 433 -6.54 -15.75 -8.58
N GLU A 434 -7.08 -16.87 -9.06
CA GLU A 434 -6.48 -18.19 -8.90
C GLU A 434 -5.09 -18.24 -9.57
N MET A 435 -4.95 -17.62 -10.76
CA MET A 435 -3.66 -17.57 -11.45
C MET A 435 -2.61 -16.75 -10.70
N LYS A 436 -3.01 -15.64 -10.05
CA LYS A 436 -2.12 -14.85 -9.18
C LYS A 436 -1.63 -15.67 -7.97
N LEU A 437 -2.51 -16.45 -7.34
CA LEU A 437 -2.18 -17.32 -6.19
C LEU A 437 -1.25 -18.49 -6.57
N ILE A 438 -1.42 -19.05 -7.76
CA ILE A 438 -0.51 -20.06 -8.33
C ILE A 438 0.94 -19.53 -8.42
N LEU A 439 1.12 -18.22 -8.59
CA LEU A 439 2.41 -17.54 -8.71
C LEU A 439 3.02 -17.00 -7.41
N GLY A 440 2.43 -17.29 -6.26
CA GLY A 440 2.94 -16.74 -5.00
C GLY A 440 2.37 -15.39 -4.60
N ASN A 441 1.42 -14.84 -5.37
CA ASN A 441 0.81 -13.54 -5.05
C ASN A 441 -0.42 -13.72 -4.15
N ARG A 442 -0.78 -12.68 -3.38
CA ARG A 442 -2.07 -12.58 -2.69
C ARG A 442 -3.13 -11.92 -3.58
N ILE A 443 -4.41 -12.11 -3.24
CA ILE A 443 -5.53 -11.37 -3.81
C ILE A 443 -6.36 -10.71 -2.70
N ALA A 444 -7.28 -9.81 -3.05
CA ALA A 444 -7.98 -8.93 -2.11
C ALA A 444 -8.67 -9.67 -0.93
N PHE A 445 -9.18 -10.87 -1.17
CA PHE A 445 -9.94 -11.66 -0.20
C PHE A 445 -9.29 -13.01 0.14
N GLN A 446 -8.09 -13.30 -0.35
CA GLN A 446 -7.37 -14.54 -0.04
C GLN A 446 -5.86 -14.29 -0.05
N LYS A 447 -5.22 -14.47 1.12
CA LYS A 447 -3.77 -14.46 1.26
C LYS A 447 -3.15 -15.61 0.46
N TYR A 448 -1.88 -15.44 0.07
CA TYR A 448 -1.12 -16.56 -0.47
C TYR A 448 -0.97 -17.66 0.58
N ASP A 449 -1.16 -18.89 0.14
CA ASP A 449 -0.91 -20.11 0.91
C ASP A 449 -0.32 -21.14 -0.05
N SER A 450 0.78 -21.80 0.36
CA SER A 450 1.51 -22.73 -0.50
C SER A 450 0.72 -24.02 -0.77
N LYS A 451 -0.08 -24.49 0.20
CA LYS A 451 -0.99 -25.63 0.04
C LYS A 451 -2.09 -25.24 -0.96
N LEU A 452 -2.74 -24.08 -0.81
CA LEU A 452 -3.73 -23.59 -1.76
C LEU A 452 -3.15 -23.48 -3.18
N SER A 453 -1.97 -22.88 -3.32
CA SER A 453 -1.29 -22.71 -4.61
C SER A 453 -1.03 -24.06 -5.31
N LYS A 454 -0.52 -25.06 -4.56
CA LYS A 454 -0.30 -26.42 -5.07
C LYS A 454 -1.62 -27.09 -5.47
N ARG A 455 -2.65 -26.96 -4.65
CA ARG A 455 -4.00 -27.50 -4.92
C ARG A 455 -4.63 -26.87 -6.15
N LEU A 456 -4.53 -25.55 -6.33
CA LEU A 456 -5.02 -24.87 -7.53
C LEU A 456 -4.35 -25.38 -8.81
N LYS A 457 -3.02 -25.60 -8.78
CA LYS A 457 -2.30 -26.20 -9.92
C LYS A 457 -2.83 -27.60 -10.25
N GLU A 458 -3.00 -28.44 -9.24
CA GLU A 458 -3.53 -29.78 -9.40
C GLU A 458 -4.95 -29.79 -9.99
N VAL A 459 -5.83 -28.93 -9.49
CA VAL A 459 -7.21 -28.82 -9.99
C VAL A 459 -7.24 -28.31 -11.43
N LEU A 460 -6.38 -27.36 -11.80
CA LEU A 460 -6.30 -26.83 -13.17
C LEU A 460 -5.88 -27.92 -14.17
N GLN A 461 -4.95 -28.78 -13.75
CA GLN A 461 -4.37 -29.86 -14.56
C GLN A 461 -5.17 -31.18 -14.48
N SER A 462 -6.26 -31.22 -13.73
CA SER A 462 -7.08 -32.44 -13.59
C SER A 462 -7.71 -32.84 -14.93
N ASN A 463 -7.94 -34.14 -15.15
CA ASN A 463 -8.64 -34.65 -16.34
C ASN A 463 -9.74 -35.65 -15.98
N GLU A 464 -10.49 -35.31 -14.95
CA GLU A 464 -11.59 -36.11 -14.44
C GLU A 464 -12.80 -36.09 -15.38
N GLU A 465 -13.53 -37.21 -15.45
CA GLU A 465 -14.68 -37.33 -16.37
C GLU A 465 -15.87 -36.46 -15.94
N ASN A 466 -16.22 -36.53 -14.65
CA ASN A 466 -17.39 -35.86 -14.06
C ASN A 466 -17.04 -34.58 -13.27
N HIS A 467 -15.82 -34.06 -13.46
CA HIS A 467 -15.40 -32.75 -12.98
C HIS A 467 -14.80 -31.94 -14.12
N ARG A 468 -15.26 -30.70 -14.27
CA ARG A 468 -14.81 -29.78 -15.31
C ARG A 468 -14.09 -28.59 -14.70
N VAL A 469 -13.14 -28.07 -15.48
CA VAL A 469 -12.40 -26.85 -15.18
C VAL A 469 -12.95 -25.72 -16.05
N GLY A 470 -13.30 -24.61 -15.42
CA GLY A 470 -13.77 -23.39 -16.07
C GLY A 470 -12.66 -22.36 -16.21
N LEU A 471 -12.49 -21.79 -17.40
CA LEU A 471 -11.48 -20.78 -17.72
C LEU A 471 -12.11 -19.49 -18.25
N PRO A 472 -11.47 -18.31 -18.05
CA PRO A 472 -11.99 -17.06 -18.59
C PRO A 472 -11.85 -17.06 -20.12
N ASP A 473 -12.90 -16.67 -20.84
CA ASP A 473 -12.94 -16.68 -22.32
C ASP A 473 -12.24 -15.46 -22.94
N VAL A 474 -10.97 -15.32 -22.59
CA VAL A 474 -10.10 -14.17 -22.90
C VAL A 474 -8.96 -14.53 -23.86
N PHE A 475 -8.83 -15.80 -24.24
CA PHE A 475 -7.80 -16.33 -25.12
C PHE A 475 -8.25 -16.44 -26.59
N LYS A 476 -9.27 -15.69 -27.00
CA LYS A 476 -9.72 -15.63 -28.41
C LYS A 476 -9.85 -14.19 -28.88
N SER A 477 -10.93 -13.51 -28.49
CA SER A 477 -11.19 -12.12 -28.84
C SER A 477 -11.79 -11.41 -27.65
N LEU A 478 -11.22 -10.25 -27.32
CA LEU A 478 -11.69 -9.38 -26.26
C LEU A 478 -12.71 -8.34 -26.74
N ARG A 479 -13.05 -8.32 -28.03
CA ARG A 479 -13.94 -7.30 -28.65
C ARG A 479 -15.38 -7.31 -28.12
N LYS A 480 -15.78 -8.38 -27.44
CA LYS A 480 -17.11 -8.53 -26.82
C LYS A 480 -17.21 -7.87 -25.43
N TYR A 481 -16.06 -7.52 -24.85
CA TYR A 481 -15.97 -6.92 -23.52
C TYR A 481 -15.86 -5.40 -23.60
N ASP A 482 -16.34 -4.71 -22.56
CA ASP A 482 -16.14 -3.27 -22.44
C ASP A 482 -14.64 -2.90 -22.40
N GLU A 483 -14.34 -1.63 -22.61
CA GLU A 483 -12.97 -1.15 -22.72
C GLU A 483 -12.14 -1.42 -21.45
N LYS A 484 -12.73 -1.28 -20.26
CA LYS A 484 -12.08 -1.47 -18.96
C LYS A 484 -11.70 -2.94 -18.78
N ALA A 485 -12.63 -3.85 -19.04
CA ALA A 485 -12.43 -5.29 -18.97
C ALA A 485 -11.43 -5.77 -20.03
N ALA A 486 -11.55 -5.30 -21.28
CA ALA A 486 -10.61 -5.66 -22.35
C ALA A 486 -9.18 -5.22 -22.02
N ARG A 487 -8.98 -3.98 -21.54
CA ARG A 487 -7.66 -3.47 -21.15
C ARG A 487 -7.08 -4.26 -19.97
N TYR A 488 -7.90 -4.59 -18.98
CA TYR A 488 -7.51 -5.42 -17.84
C TYR A 488 -6.99 -6.79 -18.30
N TRP A 489 -7.78 -7.51 -19.10
CA TRP A 489 -7.41 -8.85 -19.56
C TRP A 489 -6.21 -8.86 -20.51
N LYS A 490 -6.02 -7.82 -21.35
CA LYS A 490 -4.78 -7.66 -22.14
C LYS A 490 -3.54 -7.62 -21.25
N ARG A 491 -3.56 -6.80 -20.20
CA ARG A 491 -2.45 -6.69 -19.23
C ARG A 491 -2.24 -8.00 -18.47
N HIS A 492 -3.33 -8.66 -18.05
CA HIS A 492 -3.27 -9.95 -17.36
C HIS A 492 -2.65 -11.04 -18.25
N ILE A 493 -3.09 -11.16 -19.51
CA ILE A 493 -2.56 -12.14 -20.46
C ILE A 493 -1.11 -11.82 -20.84
N TRP A 494 -0.78 -10.55 -21.06
CA TRP A 494 0.60 -10.16 -21.32
C TRP A 494 1.54 -10.58 -20.17
N LYS A 495 1.10 -10.39 -18.92
CA LYS A 495 1.90 -10.73 -17.73
C LYS A 495 1.91 -12.23 -17.40
N TYR A 496 0.78 -12.91 -17.51
CA TYR A 496 0.57 -14.27 -17.00
C TYR A 496 0.17 -15.31 -18.06
N GLY A 497 0.05 -14.91 -19.32
CA GLY A 497 -0.40 -15.78 -20.42
C GLY A 497 0.47 -17.02 -20.58
N HIS A 498 1.79 -16.88 -20.39
CA HIS A 498 2.72 -18.00 -20.55
C HIS A 498 2.38 -19.14 -19.60
N LEU A 499 1.99 -18.80 -18.38
CA LEU A 499 1.60 -19.75 -17.35
C LEU A 499 0.24 -20.38 -17.61
N TRP A 500 -0.73 -19.61 -18.14
CA TRP A 500 -1.99 -20.20 -18.59
C TRP A 500 -1.72 -21.31 -19.61
N PHE A 501 -0.92 -21.02 -20.65
CA PHE A 501 -0.61 -22.01 -21.67
C PHE A 501 0.23 -23.19 -21.18
N GLU A 502 1.10 -22.98 -20.19
CA GLU A 502 1.91 -24.04 -19.58
C GLU A 502 1.06 -24.99 -18.74
N LEU A 503 0.08 -24.46 -18.01
CA LEU A 503 -0.73 -25.24 -17.06
C LEU A 503 -1.99 -25.84 -17.68
N THR A 504 -2.43 -25.37 -18.85
CA THR A 504 -3.63 -25.90 -19.52
C THR A 504 -3.28 -26.89 -20.62
N ASP A 505 -4.03 -27.98 -20.70
CA ASP A 505 -4.02 -28.90 -21.85
C ASP A 505 -4.79 -28.29 -23.04
N LYS A 506 -4.12 -28.17 -24.19
CA LYS A 506 -4.67 -27.68 -25.46
C LYS A 506 -5.72 -28.60 -26.10
N ASN A 507 -5.70 -29.90 -25.77
CA ASN A 507 -6.63 -30.88 -26.29
C ASN A 507 -7.94 -30.93 -25.49
N LYS A 508 -7.95 -30.30 -24.30
CA LYS A 508 -9.12 -30.25 -23.42
C LYS A 508 -10.03 -29.08 -23.81
N ARG A 509 -11.34 -29.35 -23.80
CA ARG A 509 -12.38 -28.33 -23.92
C ARG A 509 -12.83 -27.89 -22.52
N TYR A 510 -12.64 -26.62 -22.21
CA TYR A 510 -12.92 -26.02 -20.90
C TYR A 510 -14.30 -25.36 -20.86
N ILE A 511 -14.89 -25.35 -19.68
CA ILE A 511 -16.09 -24.56 -19.36
C ILE A 511 -15.72 -23.08 -19.37
N ASN A 512 -16.65 -22.21 -19.73
CA ASN A 512 -16.48 -20.76 -19.61
C ASN A 512 -16.65 -20.34 -18.14
N SER A 513 -15.63 -19.82 -17.48
CA SER A 513 -15.76 -19.37 -16.08
C SER A 513 -16.67 -18.14 -15.93
N PHE A 514 -16.94 -17.42 -17.03
CA PHE A 514 -17.86 -16.29 -17.06
C PHE A 514 -19.35 -16.68 -17.09
N ILE A 515 -19.70 -17.95 -16.92
CA ILE A 515 -21.07 -18.33 -16.50
C ILE A 515 -21.50 -17.62 -15.21
N SER A 516 -20.52 -17.19 -14.40
CA SER A 516 -20.71 -16.42 -13.17
C SER A 516 -20.49 -14.91 -13.34
N ARG A 517 -20.17 -14.46 -14.58
CA ARG A 517 -19.77 -13.08 -14.94
C ARG A 517 -20.37 -12.66 -16.29
N CYS A 518 -21.66 -12.95 -16.50
CA CYS A 518 -22.29 -12.90 -17.81
C CYS A 518 -22.92 -11.56 -18.19
N TYR A 519 -22.83 -10.51 -17.35
CA TYR A 519 -23.51 -9.23 -17.58
C TYR A 519 -22.57 -8.02 -17.63
N MET A 520 -21.88 -7.72 -16.54
CA MET A 520 -21.25 -6.41 -16.31
C MET A 520 -20.16 -6.12 -17.34
N ILE A 521 -19.30 -7.10 -17.62
CA ILE A 521 -18.11 -6.93 -18.47
C ILE A 521 -18.41 -6.88 -19.97
N PHE A 522 -19.66 -7.12 -20.39
CA PHE A 522 -20.04 -7.24 -21.80
C PHE A 522 -20.60 -5.93 -22.36
N ILE A 523 -20.20 -5.61 -23.60
CA ILE A 523 -20.76 -4.47 -24.35
C ILE A 523 -22.22 -4.72 -24.67
N LYS A 524 -22.52 -5.88 -25.27
CA LYS A 524 -23.88 -6.29 -25.61
C LYS A 524 -24.42 -7.20 -24.51
N LYS A 525 -25.58 -6.82 -23.96
CA LYS A 525 -26.25 -7.49 -22.82
C LYS A 525 -27.52 -8.25 -23.25
N ASP A 526 -27.72 -8.41 -24.56
CA ASP A 526 -28.90 -9.02 -25.19
C ASP A 526 -29.09 -10.51 -24.86
N LYS A 527 -28.01 -11.21 -24.49
CA LYS A 527 -28.06 -12.63 -24.13
C LYS A 527 -28.21 -12.91 -22.63
N CYS A 528 -28.01 -11.90 -21.77
CA CYS A 528 -27.87 -12.10 -20.32
C CYS A 528 -29.15 -12.69 -19.71
N GLU A 529 -30.32 -12.18 -20.11
CA GLU A 529 -31.62 -12.68 -19.62
C GLU A 529 -31.80 -14.18 -19.93
N LYS A 530 -31.53 -14.58 -21.18
CA LYS A 530 -31.57 -15.99 -21.60
C LYS A 530 -30.56 -16.83 -20.80
N GLN A 531 -29.36 -16.31 -20.55
CA GLN A 531 -28.32 -17.01 -19.80
C GLN A 531 -28.70 -17.23 -18.34
N PHE A 532 -29.26 -16.22 -17.67
CA PHE A 532 -29.80 -16.36 -16.31
C PHE A 532 -30.98 -17.35 -16.27
N LYS A 533 -31.90 -17.28 -17.22
CA LYS A 533 -33.01 -18.26 -17.32
C LYS A 533 -32.51 -19.69 -17.51
N ASN A 534 -31.50 -19.87 -18.35
CA ASN A 534 -30.94 -21.19 -18.64
C ASN A 534 -30.16 -21.75 -17.46
N ILE A 535 -29.33 -20.95 -16.78
CA ILE A 535 -28.54 -21.45 -15.65
C ILE A 535 -29.42 -21.80 -14.44
N LYS A 536 -30.60 -21.14 -14.27
CA LYS A 536 -31.62 -21.56 -13.28
C LYS A 536 -32.07 -23.01 -13.45
N GLN A 537 -31.95 -23.60 -14.64
CA GLN A 537 -32.28 -25.02 -14.86
C GLN A 537 -31.31 -25.97 -14.13
N LEU A 538 -30.09 -25.53 -13.81
CA LEU A 538 -29.11 -26.34 -13.10
C LEU A 538 -29.60 -26.76 -11.71
N TRP A 539 -30.40 -25.90 -11.06
CA TRP A 539 -30.93 -26.09 -9.71
C TRP A 539 -32.46 -26.21 -9.65
N ASN A 540 -33.12 -26.34 -10.80
CA ASN A 540 -34.57 -26.47 -10.88
C ASN A 540 -35.07 -27.71 -10.12
N ASN A 541 -35.99 -27.50 -9.17
CA ASN A 541 -36.58 -28.51 -8.29
C ASN A 541 -35.53 -29.37 -7.54
N LYS A 542 -34.36 -28.79 -7.20
CA LYS A 542 -33.31 -29.47 -6.43
C LYS A 542 -33.25 -28.98 -4.99
N ASP A 543 -32.85 -29.89 -4.10
CA ASP A 543 -32.45 -29.57 -2.73
C ASP A 543 -30.99 -29.05 -2.76
N LEU A 544 -30.79 -27.79 -2.34
CA LEU A 544 -29.51 -27.10 -2.43
C LEU A 544 -28.78 -27.00 -1.09
N VAL A 545 -27.45 -27.06 -1.17
CA VAL A 545 -26.54 -26.57 -0.13
C VAL A 545 -25.65 -25.49 -0.73
N ILE A 546 -25.82 -24.24 -0.28
CA ILE A 546 -24.99 -23.11 -0.69
C ILE A 546 -23.85 -22.96 0.33
N ILE A 547 -22.61 -23.01 -0.14
CA ILE A 547 -21.43 -22.69 0.66
C ILE A 547 -20.88 -21.34 0.19
N GLU A 548 -21.01 -20.34 1.04
CA GLU A 548 -20.73 -18.94 0.70
C GLU A 548 -20.00 -18.22 1.83
N GLY A 549 -19.38 -17.09 1.52
CA GLY A 549 -18.80 -16.23 2.55
C GLY A 549 -19.88 -15.57 3.39
N GLU A 550 -19.55 -15.25 4.64
CA GLU A 550 -20.39 -14.36 5.44
C GLU A 550 -20.68 -13.08 4.66
N GLN A 551 -21.93 -12.61 4.74
CA GLN A 551 -22.45 -11.44 4.03
C GLN A 551 -22.52 -11.56 2.50
N SER A 552 -22.15 -12.69 1.89
CA SER A 552 -22.38 -12.93 0.44
C SER A 552 -23.89 -12.99 0.13
N ARG A 553 -24.66 -13.71 0.96
CA ARG A 553 -26.14 -13.72 0.97
C ARG A 553 -26.73 -13.98 -0.43
N LEU A 554 -26.19 -14.96 -1.14
CA LEU A 554 -26.59 -15.33 -2.50
C LEU A 554 -28.11 -15.58 -2.59
N GLY A 555 -28.78 -14.92 -3.53
CA GLY A 555 -30.21 -15.01 -3.79
C GLY A 555 -31.11 -14.29 -2.79
N ILE A 556 -30.55 -13.67 -1.75
CA ILE A 556 -31.35 -12.93 -0.77
C ILE A 556 -31.77 -11.59 -1.38
N GLY A 557 -33.08 -11.36 -1.45
CA GLY A 557 -33.63 -10.14 -2.05
C GLY A 557 -33.85 -10.21 -3.58
N ASN A 558 -33.62 -11.36 -4.21
CA ASN A 558 -33.92 -11.58 -5.63
C ASN A 558 -34.47 -13.00 -5.87
N ASP A 559 -34.81 -13.31 -7.12
CA ASP A 559 -35.46 -14.55 -7.55
C ASP A 559 -34.50 -15.58 -8.17
N LEU A 560 -33.17 -15.45 -7.99
CA LEU A 560 -32.18 -16.31 -8.64
C LEU A 560 -32.37 -17.81 -8.34
N PHE A 561 -32.79 -18.14 -7.11
CA PHE A 561 -33.00 -19.51 -6.64
C PHE A 561 -34.48 -19.83 -6.36
N GLU A 562 -35.42 -19.06 -6.90
CA GLU A 562 -36.87 -19.25 -6.66
C GLU A 562 -37.38 -20.63 -7.08
N ASN A 563 -36.77 -21.24 -8.10
CA ASN A 563 -37.19 -22.50 -8.70
C ASN A 563 -36.53 -23.72 -8.05
N THR A 564 -35.90 -23.54 -6.88
CA THR A 564 -35.28 -24.61 -6.10
C THR A 564 -36.31 -25.25 -5.17
N LYS A 565 -36.09 -26.52 -4.79
CA LYS A 565 -36.99 -27.22 -3.87
C LYS A 565 -36.75 -26.82 -2.41
N SER A 566 -35.50 -26.71 -2.02
CA SER A 566 -35.09 -26.23 -0.70
C SER A 566 -33.67 -25.67 -0.73
N ILE A 567 -33.33 -24.82 0.25
CA ILE A 567 -32.00 -24.23 0.40
C ILE A 567 -31.53 -24.42 1.83
N SER A 568 -30.32 -24.95 1.99
CA SER A 568 -29.53 -24.88 3.22
C SER A 568 -28.21 -24.17 2.95
N ARG A 569 -27.61 -23.54 3.97
CA ARG A 569 -26.42 -22.69 3.84
C ARG A 569 -25.35 -23.05 4.85
N ILE A 570 -24.11 -23.10 4.39
CA ILE A 570 -22.91 -23.19 5.21
C ILE A 570 -22.12 -21.90 5.00
N LEU A 571 -21.92 -21.12 6.06
CA LEU A 571 -21.19 -19.87 5.98
C LEU A 571 -19.71 -20.08 6.30
N GLY A 572 -18.84 -19.64 5.40
CA GLY A 572 -17.40 -19.53 5.61
C GLY A 572 -16.95 -18.08 5.80
N PRO A 573 -15.66 -17.84 6.07
CA PRO A 573 -15.12 -16.48 6.23
C PRO A 573 -15.30 -15.66 4.96
N LYS A 574 -15.61 -14.37 5.10
CA LYS A 574 -15.63 -13.41 3.98
C LYS A 574 -14.27 -13.22 3.30
N ARG A 575 -13.17 -13.49 4.01
CA ARG A 575 -11.79 -13.43 3.53
C ARG A 575 -10.97 -14.57 4.12
N ASN A 576 -9.97 -15.04 3.39
CA ASN A 576 -9.07 -16.12 3.78
C ASN A 576 -9.82 -17.42 4.13
N ALA A 577 -10.91 -17.73 3.43
CA ALA A 577 -11.71 -18.90 3.70
C ALA A 577 -10.95 -20.24 3.58
N PHE A 578 -9.79 -20.24 2.92
CA PHE A 578 -8.92 -21.41 2.89
C PHE A 578 -8.31 -21.77 4.26
N ASP A 579 -8.25 -20.82 5.20
CA ASP A 579 -7.75 -21.06 6.56
C ASP A 579 -8.60 -22.08 7.33
N VAL A 580 -9.89 -22.18 6.99
CA VAL A 580 -10.83 -23.14 7.57
C VAL A 580 -11.19 -24.28 6.61
N TYR A 581 -10.41 -24.46 5.53
CA TYR A 581 -10.70 -25.41 4.45
C TYR A 581 -10.94 -26.84 4.98
N ASP A 582 -10.07 -27.34 5.86
CA ASP A 582 -10.17 -28.72 6.36
C ASP A 582 -11.44 -28.90 7.23
N LYS A 583 -11.83 -27.87 8.00
CA LYS A 583 -13.09 -27.87 8.78
C LYS A 583 -14.32 -27.85 7.87
N LEU A 584 -14.32 -27.02 6.82
CA LEU A 584 -15.38 -26.96 5.81
C LEU A 584 -15.57 -28.32 5.14
N LEU A 585 -14.48 -28.90 4.61
CA LEU A 585 -14.52 -30.19 3.93
C LEU A 585 -15.01 -31.32 4.85
N TYR A 586 -14.52 -31.35 6.10
CA TYR A 586 -14.95 -32.33 7.10
C TYR A 586 -16.45 -32.20 7.42
N TYR A 587 -16.94 -30.98 7.63
CA TYR A 587 -18.35 -30.75 7.93
C TYR A 587 -19.25 -31.20 6.79
N VAL A 588 -18.91 -30.85 5.55
CA VAL A 588 -19.70 -31.26 4.37
C VAL A 588 -19.71 -32.78 4.25
N LYS A 589 -18.54 -33.43 4.35
CA LYS A 589 -18.40 -34.88 4.29
C LYS A 589 -19.27 -35.62 5.32
N LYS A 590 -19.39 -35.06 6.54
CA LYS A 590 -20.09 -35.70 7.66
C LYS A 590 -21.59 -35.43 7.67
N ASN A 591 -22.02 -34.22 7.31
CA ASN A 591 -23.37 -33.74 7.60
C ASN A 591 -24.24 -33.51 6.36
N ILE A 592 -23.67 -33.52 5.15
CA ILE A 592 -24.40 -33.25 3.92
C ILE A 592 -24.61 -34.55 3.14
N SER A 593 -25.84 -34.77 2.69
CA SER A 593 -26.19 -35.91 1.87
C SER A 593 -25.79 -35.71 0.40
N LYS A 594 -25.39 -36.80 -0.28
CA LYS A 594 -24.84 -36.77 -1.65
C LYS A 594 -25.87 -36.52 -2.75
N ASP A 595 -27.17 -36.63 -2.45
CA ASP A 595 -28.28 -36.33 -3.37
C ASP A 595 -28.51 -34.82 -3.55
N LYS A 596 -27.97 -33.99 -2.65
CA LYS A 596 -28.08 -32.53 -2.72
C LYS A 596 -27.07 -31.93 -3.71
N LEU A 597 -27.49 -30.88 -4.41
CA LEU A 597 -26.58 -30.08 -5.24
C LEU A 597 -25.88 -29.03 -4.36
N ILE A 598 -24.55 -29.03 -4.39
CA ILE A 598 -23.72 -28.06 -3.67
C ILE A 598 -23.34 -26.92 -4.61
N LEU A 599 -23.71 -25.69 -4.26
CA LEU A 599 -23.30 -24.49 -4.97
C LEU A 599 -22.27 -23.72 -4.13
N LEU A 600 -21.16 -23.30 -4.76
CA LEU A 600 -20.03 -22.71 -4.06
C LEU A 600 -19.78 -21.26 -4.52
N ALA A 601 -19.63 -20.35 -3.56
CA ALA A 601 -19.29 -18.94 -3.79
C ALA A 601 -18.32 -18.46 -2.69
N LEU A 602 -17.08 -18.98 -2.73
CA LEU A 602 -16.09 -18.80 -1.66
C LEU A 602 -14.67 -18.56 -2.21
N GLY A 603 -14.57 -17.87 -3.36
CA GLY A 603 -13.29 -17.53 -4.00
C GLY A 603 -12.44 -18.78 -4.36
N PRO A 604 -11.09 -18.69 -4.29
CA PRO A 604 -10.19 -19.81 -4.56
C PRO A 604 -10.46 -21.06 -3.71
N THR A 605 -11.01 -20.88 -2.51
CA THR A 605 -11.44 -21.99 -1.65
C THR A 605 -12.54 -22.80 -2.32
N ALA A 606 -13.50 -22.14 -3.00
CA ALA A 606 -14.54 -22.82 -3.77
C ALA A 606 -13.95 -23.62 -4.94
N THR A 607 -12.96 -23.08 -5.64
CA THR A 607 -12.28 -23.77 -6.75
C THR A 607 -11.71 -25.12 -6.30
N VAL A 608 -11.00 -25.16 -5.17
CA VAL A 608 -10.42 -26.40 -4.64
C VAL A 608 -11.50 -27.29 -4.02
N LEU A 609 -12.41 -26.71 -3.25
CA LEU A 609 -13.47 -27.45 -2.57
C LEU A 609 -14.40 -28.17 -3.57
N ALA A 610 -14.71 -27.57 -4.72
CA ALA A 610 -15.51 -28.20 -5.77
C ALA A 610 -14.88 -29.52 -6.26
N TYR A 611 -13.56 -29.54 -6.43
CA TYR A 611 -12.81 -30.72 -6.87
C TYR A 611 -12.79 -31.80 -5.79
N ASP A 612 -12.51 -31.42 -4.53
CA ASP A 612 -12.42 -32.40 -3.44
C ASP A 612 -13.79 -32.98 -3.06
N LEU A 613 -14.85 -32.17 -3.13
CA LEU A 613 -16.22 -32.67 -2.97
C LEU A 613 -16.61 -33.63 -4.10
N TYR A 614 -16.22 -33.33 -5.33
CA TYR A 614 -16.36 -34.28 -6.44
C TYR A 614 -15.66 -35.60 -6.13
N LYS A 615 -14.41 -35.58 -5.65
CA LYS A 615 -13.67 -36.79 -5.28
C LYS A 615 -14.33 -37.59 -4.16
N LEU A 616 -15.12 -36.94 -3.31
CA LEU A 616 -15.94 -37.60 -2.27
C LEU A 616 -17.31 -38.09 -2.78
N GLY A 617 -17.64 -37.84 -4.06
CA GLY A 617 -18.87 -38.27 -4.70
C GLY A 617 -20.03 -37.27 -4.60
N PHE A 618 -19.76 -35.99 -4.33
CA PHE A 618 -20.78 -34.93 -4.34
C PHE A 618 -20.86 -34.25 -5.70
N HIS A 619 -22.05 -33.74 -6.05
CA HIS A 619 -22.22 -32.80 -7.16
C HIS A 619 -22.00 -31.36 -6.66
N ALA A 620 -20.87 -30.76 -6.99
CA ALA A 620 -20.46 -29.44 -6.50
C ALA A 620 -20.10 -28.48 -7.65
N VAL A 621 -20.77 -27.34 -7.72
CA VAL A 621 -20.61 -26.35 -8.80
C VAL A 621 -20.17 -25.02 -8.20
N ASP A 622 -18.98 -24.57 -8.57
CA ASP A 622 -18.52 -23.22 -8.28
C ASP A 622 -19.25 -22.18 -9.15
N ILE A 623 -20.07 -21.36 -8.50
CA ILE A 623 -20.92 -20.34 -9.12
C ILE A 623 -20.46 -18.90 -8.83
N GLY A 624 -19.50 -18.70 -7.91
CA GLY A 624 -18.86 -17.41 -7.66
C GLY A 624 -19.82 -16.23 -7.53
N HIS A 625 -19.56 -15.17 -8.29
CA HIS A 625 -20.29 -13.90 -8.24
C HIS A 625 -21.57 -13.86 -9.09
N ILE A 626 -22.17 -15.01 -9.41
CA ILE A 626 -23.38 -15.05 -10.25
C ILE A 626 -24.53 -14.21 -9.69
N ASP A 627 -24.69 -14.18 -8.37
CA ASP A 627 -25.75 -13.40 -7.70
C ASP A 627 -25.54 -11.90 -7.87
N ILE A 628 -24.30 -11.43 -7.74
CA ILE A 628 -23.98 -10.01 -7.91
C ILE A 628 -24.19 -9.58 -9.37
N GLU A 629 -23.84 -10.44 -10.33
CA GLU A 629 -24.10 -10.18 -11.74
C GLU A 629 -25.60 -10.19 -12.05
N TYR A 630 -26.38 -11.01 -11.35
CA TYR A 630 -27.83 -11.04 -11.46
C TYR A 630 -28.48 -9.78 -10.89
N GLU A 631 -28.02 -9.31 -9.73
CA GLU A 631 -28.45 -8.03 -9.14
C GLU A 631 -28.16 -6.84 -10.06
N TRP A 632 -26.96 -6.79 -10.64
CA TRP A 632 -26.62 -5.75 -11.61
C TRP A 632 -27.48 -5.85 -12.87
N PHE A 633 -27.82 -7.05 -13.32
CA PHE A 633 -28.76 -7.26 -14.42
C PHE A 633 -30.16 -6.73 -14.09
N LEU A 634 -30.72 -7.10 -12.94
CA LEU A 634 -32.04 -6.64 -12.49
C LEU A 634 -32.10 -5.12 -12.32
N ALA A 635 -31.01 -4.51 -11.82
CA ALA A 635 -30.89 -3.06 -11.68
C ALA A 635 -30.61 -2.33 -13.00
N ASN A 636 -30.45 -3.06 -14.11
CA ASN A 636 -29.97 -2.54 -15.40
C ASN A 636 -28.71 -1.67 -15.25
N ALA A 637 -27.78 -2.12 -14.40
CA ALA A 637 -26.62 -1.36 -13.98
C ALA A 637 -25.61 -1.19 -15.13
N LYS A 638 -25.15 0.04 -15.33
CA LYS A 638 -24.09 0.36 -16.30
C LYS A 638 -22.69 0.23 -15.71
N ASP A 639 -22.59 0.31 -14.39
CA ASP A 639 -21.35 0.23 -13.61
C ASP A 639 -21.55 -0.66 -12.38
N LYS A 640 -20.44 -1.08 -11.77
CA LYS A 640 -20.46 -1.88 -10.54
C LYS A 640 -20.95 -1.04 -9.36
N ILE A 641 -22.18 -1.27 -8.95
CA ILE A 641 -22.83 -0.59 -7.82
C ILE A 641 -22.84 -1.49 -6.58
N ALA A 642 -22.83 -0.87 -5.40
CA ALA A 642 -23.06 -1.57 -4.14
C ALA A 642 -24.49 -2.15 -4.13
N ILE A 643 -24.64 -3.35 -3.59
CA ILE A 643 -25.93 -4.01 -3.46
C ILE A 643 -26.33 -4.00 -1.99
N LYS A 644 -27.57 -3.57 -1.73
CA LYS A 644 -28.09 -3.47 -0.37
C LYS A 644 -27.97 -4.81 0.33
N ASN A 645 -27.44 -4.80 1.56
CA ASN A 645 -27.30 -5.99 2.39
C ASN A 645 -26.43 -7.10 1.80
N LYS A 646 -25.53 -6.84 0.84
CA LYS A 646 -24.61 -7.86 0.30
C LYS A 646 -23.19 -7.34 0.21
N TYR A 647 -22.22 -8.22 0.48
CA TYR A 647 -20.82 -7.91 0.30
C TYR A 647 -20.45 -7.91 -1.19
N VAL A 648 -20.03 -6.76 -1.70
CA VAL A 648 -19.59 -6.54 -3.08
C VAL A 648 -18.23 -5.85 -3.07
N GLY A 649 -17.17 -6.62 -2.90
CA GLY A 649 -15.79 -6.09 -2.83
C GLY A 649 -15.31 -5.38 -4.11
N GLU A 650 -16.04 -5.48 -5.22
CA GLU A 650 -15.72 -4.84 -6.50
C GLU A 650 -16.43 -3.50 -6.72
N ALA A 651 -17.32 -3.07 -5.81
CA ALA A 651 -18.09 -1.84 -5.92
C ALA A 651 -17.75 -0.86 -4.79
N LYS A 652 -17.74 0.44 -5.11
CA LYS A 652 -17.50 1.50 -4.13
C LYS A 652 -18.62 1.49 -3.07
N GLY A 653 -18.25 1.39 -1.80
CA GLY A 653 -19.19 1.24 -0.67
C GLY A 653 -19.79 -0.16 -0.51
N GLY A 654 -19.42 -1.13 -1.35
CA GLY A 654 -19.95 -2.49 -1.29
C GLY A 654 -19.37 -3.36 -0.17
N MET A 655 -18.45 -2.83 0.65
CA MET A 655 -17.89 -3.54 1.82
C MET A 655 -18.62 -3.22 3.12
N ASP A 656 -19.36 -2.11 3.16
CA ASP A 656 -20.12 -1.67 4.33
C ASP A 656 -21.51 -2.33 4.29
N VAL A 657 -21.58 -3.55 4.80
CA VAL A 657 -22.80 -4.37 4.74
C VAL A 657 -23.55 -4.29 6.07
N GLU A 658 -24.77 -3.76 6.03
CA GLU A 658 -25.67 -3.75 7.18
C GLU A 658 -26.05 -5.18 7.62
N ASP A 659 -26.29 -5.32 8.92
CA ASP A 659 -26.85 -6.55 9.48
C ASP A 659 -28.25 -6.78 8.92
N LEU A 660 -28.50 -8.04 8.55
CA LEU A 660 -29.73 -8.44 7.92
C LEU A 660 -30.49 -9.37 8.85
N ASP A 661 -31.52 -8.82 9.48
CA ASP A 661 -32.41 -9.57 10.34
C ASP A 661 -33.56 -10.21 9.54
N LEU A 662 -33.22 -11.19 8.70
CA LEU A 662 -34.21 -11.98 7.95
C LEU A 662 -34.30 -13.39 8.51
N GLU A 663 -35.40 -13.68 9.20
CA GLU A 663 -35.66 -14.99 9.82
C GLU A 663 -35.58 -16.15 8.84
N TYR A 664 -36.08 -15.99 7.60
CA TYR A 664 -35.99 -17.07 6.61
C TYR A 664 -34.55 -17.37 6.19
N TYR A 665 -33.67 -16.35 6.09
CA TYR A 665 -32.26 -16.55 5.77
C TYR A 665 -31.55 -17.25 6.93
N LYS A 666 -31.83 -16.84 8.17
CA LYS A 666 -31.29 -17.49 9.37
C LYS A 666 -31.66 -18.98 9.44
N LYS A 667 -32.92 -19.32 9.13
CA LYS A 667 -33.41 -20.71 9.10
C LYS A 667 -32.74 -21.57 8.02
N GLN A 668 -32.23 -20.96 6.95
CA GLN A 668 -31.46 -21.67 5.93
C GLN A 668 -30.03 -21.98 6.40
N ILE A 669 -29.47 -21.24 7.36
CA ILE A 669 -28.09 -21.45 7.83
C ILE A 669 -28.04 -22.67 8.74
N ILE A 670 -27.36 -23.72 8.28
CA ILE A 670 -27.18 -24.98 9.03
C ILE A 670 -25.81 -25.06 9.71
N ALA A 671 -24.84 -24.24 9.30
CA ALA A 671 -23.54 -24.11 9.97
C ALA A 671 -22.84 -22.79 9.65
N LYS A 672 -22.03 -22.33 10.60
CA LYS A 672 -21.02 -21.27 10.42
C LYS A 672 -19.65 -21.85 10.76
N ILE A 673 -18.74 -21.84 9.80
CA ILE A 673 -17.37 -22.35 9.94
C ILE A 673 -16.45 -21.18 9.61
N ILE A 674 -16.26 -20.31 10.61
CA ILE A 674 -15.63 -18.99 10.43
C ILE A 674 -14.24 -18.87 11.07
N ASP A 675 -13.91 -19.78 11.99
CA ASP A 675 -12.62 -19.87 12.69
C ASP A 675 -12.13 -21.31 12.81
#